data_AF-A0A542FZN2-F1
#
_entry.id   AF-A0A542FZN2-F1
#
_cell.length_a   1.000
_cell.length_b   1.000
_cell.length_c   1.000
_cell.angle_alpha   90.00
_cell.angle_beta   90.00
_cell.angle_gamma   90.00
#
_symmetry.space_group_name_H-M   'P 1'
#
loop_
_entity.id
_entity.type
_entity.pdbx_description
1 polymer ?
#
loop_
_entity_poly.entity_id
_entity_poly.type
_entity_poly.pdbx_seq_one_letter_code
_entity_poly.pdbx_strand_id
1 'polypeptide(L)'
;MIGSPTAAAARPPFDAVIFDLDGVVTNTALVHQAAWKDAFQRILHDPRVPAGANRAPLSRADYLTFIDGMPREEGLVRFLAARGVQVEKGQETDEAGAWTGFGLGAWKNELFLQHVRADGVQSYPGTLELLRRLKEAAVPAAVVTSSRNAGVVLEAAGIQDLFRAVMDGTTAARLGLRGKPAPDIFLEAASRLGVAPPHAVVVEDSTAGVEAARQGGFGLVVGIDRTRNRRQLEAAGADTVLNDVGELDLGQVIGNAWHLVYEGFDVAHEGHREALTTLGNGYLGVRGAAPEGGNFSYAGMYLAGVYNRVQVTAAGETLLEEHMVNAPDCLPLDLRLAGQQWWSEGGMSPIRERRVLDLKRAVLERRLLLESADHRRLEVVQTRFVSMAEPHLLVLATVITALGWSGEVEVRSGVNAGVRNANLPEPAQGSDLHLADRTASRRSSPGRLQDAASVVEVETTQSLIRIAAAFRTYVAGKAAAVKDGRKGAFHFQTLLLPLAAGTAVRITKTVAVVTSRDRAISSPETGARAVLERTGGDFDSLLAAHEEAWRRELRPFMVEIDAPVQVRLVLNLHIFHLLQTLTQHTAELDAGVTARGLHGEGYRGHVFWDELFVLPVLTSRTPEVARSVIDYRWRRLPAARHAAAREGLAGAKFPWQSASDGTEETPKWLYNDRSGRWVKDHSHLQVHSGLAVAFNAWQYFQATGNKIWLLQKGAELVIEVARFFRSLADYDEQGGRYHLRGVVGPDEYHTGYPGSDSPGLDDNAYTNVMAAWVCSQAGEIMDLLHGSERAVLMERLNITEEEASGWSHMGTAMYVPFHEDGVISQFEGYGTLKELDWEHYRDAYGDIERLDLILEAENDTTNCYKLAKQADVLMLPYLLGHEGLATILQRLQYAFTQEQLNTTIEYYLARTAHGSTLSRVAHASVLAGLDADRAWDSFREALDADLDDTQHGTTRAGIHLGAMAGSIDVVQRSFAGLRFSGDTILFTPNLPTGLRAVAFEVLYRGHRLRVHLKGGDMSIASAPGDAGPIKVQVRGIDEELPPGQTRHFTLPARASEVVVP
;
A
#
# COMPACT_ATOMS: atom_id res chain seq x y z
N MET A 1 16.63 -22.29 -15.83
CA MET A 1 15.20 -22.20 -15.45
C MET A 1 14.41 -22.85 -16.56
N ILE A 2 13.81 -24.02 -16.33
CA ILE A 2 12.88 -24.66 -17.27
C ILE A 2 11.50 -24.19 -16.83
N GLY A 3 10.79 -23.46 -17.69
CA GLY A 3 9.50 -22.83 -17.37
C GLY A 3 8.47 -23.84 -16.87
N SER A 4 7.68 -23.43 -15.88
CA SER A 4 6.61 -24.25 -15.30
C SER A 4 5.47 -24.44 -16.32
N PRO A 5 5.04 -25.68 -16.65
CA PRO A 5 3.89 -25.94 -17.51
C PRO A 5 2.58 -25.32 -16.99
N THR A 6 2.48 -25.11 -15.67
CA THR A 6 1.35 -24.48 -14.99
C THR A 6 1.15 -23.02 -15.42
N ALA A 7 2.24 -22.31 -15.74
CA ALA A 7 2.22 -20.91 -16.16
C ALA A 7 1.75 -20.72 -17.61
N ALA A 8 1.97 -21.70 -18.47
CA ALA A 8 1.64 -21.60 -19.90
C ALA A 8 0.16 -21.88 -20.22
N ALA A 9 -0.61 -22.44 -19.28
CA ALA A 9 -1.91 -23.05 -19.57
C ALA A 9 -3.14 -22.21 -19.16
N ALA A 10 -2.98 -21.22 -18.30
CA ALA A 10 -4.07 -20.38 -17.79
C ALA A 10 -4.00 -18.98 -18.41
N ARG A 11 -4.59 -18.86 -19.60
CA ARG A 11 -4.62 -17.61 -20.36
C ARG A 11 -5.40 -16.53 -19.61
N PRO A 12 -4.99 -15.25 -19.71
CA PRO A 12 -5.86 -14.13 -19.36
C PRO A 12 -7.21 -14.23 -20.10
N PRO A 13 -8.28 -13.59 -19.62
CA PRO A 13 -9.59 -13.60 -20.28
C PRO A 13 -9.60 -12.96 -21.68
N PHE A 14 -8.48 -12.38 -22.13
CA PHE A 14 -8.33 -11.70 -23.41
C PHE A 14 -7.41 -12.48 -24.37
N ASP A 15 -7.76 -12.44 -25.65
CA ASP A 15 -7.09 -13.17 -26.73
C ASP A 15 -6.02 -12.33 -27.45
N ALA A 16 -5.96 -11.01 -27.20
CA ALA A 16 -4.97 -10.10 -27.79
C ALA A 16 -4.79 -8.82 -26.95
N VAL A 17 -3.62 -8.17 -27.11
CA VAL A 17 -3.34 -6.85 -26.54
C VAL A 17 -2.83 -5.90 -27.62
N ILE A 18 -3.38 -4.69 -27.69
CA ILE A 18 -3.01 -3.66 -28.65
C ILE A 18 -2.46 -2.47 -27.86
N PHE A 19 -1.24 -2.06 -28.20
CA PHE A 19 -0.54 -0.99 -27.50
C PHE A 19 -0.44 0.26 -28.38
N ASP A 20 -0.59 1.43 -27.80
CA ASP A 20 0.04 2.61 -28.41
C ASP A 20 1.56 2.47 -28.43
N LEU A 21 2.23 3.17 -29.35
CA LEU A 21 3.68 3.19 -29.39
C LEU A 21 4.28 4.23 -28.44
N ASP A 22 3.79 5.46 -28.55
CA ASP A 22 4.38 6.65 -27.95
C ASP A 22 3.82 6.76 -26.52
N GLY A 23 4.68 6.94 -25.51
CA GLY A 23 4.26 7.05 -24.09
C GLY A 23 3.80 5.75 -23.42
N VAL A 24 3.44 4.72 -24.20
CA VAL A 24 3.09 3.38 -23.70
C VAL A 24 4.23 2.38 -23.86
N VAL A 25 4.74 2.17 -25.09
CA VAL A 25 5.82 1.20 -25.37
C VAL A 25 7.19 1.88 -25.33
N THR A 26 7.29 3.07 -25.91
CA THR A 26 8.55 3.79 -26.08
C THR A 26 8.49 5.21 -25.53
N ASN A 27 9.59 5.65 -24.90
CA ASN A 27 9.77 7.04 -24.48
C ASN A 27 10.33 7.88 -25.65
N THR A 28 9.54 8.02 -26.70
CA THR A 28 9.89 8.84 -27.87
C THR A 28 9.82 10.34 -27.57
N ALA A 29 9.17 10.75 -26.47
CA ALA A 29 9.07 12.14 -26.05
C ALA A 29 10.44 12.82 -25.90
N LEU A 30 11.40 12.14 -25.24
CA LEU A 30 12.78 12.64 -25.09
C LEU A 30 13.46 12.86 -26.43
N VAL A 31 13.31 11.92 -27.36
CA VAL A 31 13.90 11.99 -28.71
C VAL A 31 13.22 13.09 -29.54
N HIS A 32 11.90 13.23 -29.40
CA HIS A 32 11.15 14.31 -30.03
C HIS A 32 11.58 15.68 -29.52
N GLN A 33 11.79 15.83 -28.22
CA GLN A 33 12.22 17.06 -27.58
C GLN A 33 13.64 17.45 -28.03
N ALA A 34 14.57 16.49 -28.08
CA ALA A 34 15.91 16.70 -28.62
C ALA A 34 15.86 17.17 -30.08
N ALA A 35 15.10 16.47 -30.93
CA ALA A 35 14.96 16.84 -32.34
C ALA A 35 14.30 18.22 -32.53
N TRP A 36 13.34 18.59 -31.68
CA TRP A 36 12.73 19.91 -31.70
C TRP A 36 13.71 21.01 -31.28
N LYS A 37 14.47 20.78 -30.21
CA LYS A 37 15.52 21.69 -29.75
C LYS A 37 16.54 21.95 -30.85
N ASP A 38 17.02 20.88 -31.50
CA ASP A 38 17.95 20.94 -32.62
C ASP A 38 17.35 21.68 -33.82
N ALA A 39 16.12 21.34 -34.21
CA ALA A 39 15.43 22.00 -35.31
C ALA A 39 15.30 23.50 -35.05
N PHE A 40 14.74 23.90 -33.90
CA PHE A 40 14.51 25.31 -33.59
C PHE A 40 15.80 26.09 -33.37
N GLN A 41 16.82 25.49 -32.75
CA GLN A 41 18.13 26.12 -32.63
C GLN A 41 18.66 26.49 -34.02
N ARG A 42 18.55 25.59 -35.00
CA ARG A 42 19.03 25.88 -36.36
C ARG A 42 18.08 26.83 -37.12
N ILE A 43 16.77 26.69 -37.00
CA ILE A 43 15.77 27.58 -37.65
C ILE A 43 15.94 29.02 -37.17
N LEU A 44 16.04 29.26 -35.86
CA LEU A 44 16.14 30.61 -35.28
C LEU A 44 17.47 31.32 -35.64
N HIS A 45 18.48 30.56 -36.04
CA HIS A 45 19.76 31.05 -36.53
C HIS A 45 19.88 31.05 -38.07
N ASP A 46 18.82 30.69 -38.81
CA ASP A 46 18.81 30.73 -40.26
C ASP A 46 18.83 32.18 -40.79
N PRO A 47 19.58 32.49 -41.87
CA PRO A 47 19.63 33.82 -42.46
C PRO A 47 18.26 34.40 -42.90
N ARG A 48 17.26 33.54 -43.12
CA ARG A 48 15.88 33.93 -43.47
C ARG A 48 15.10 34.50 -42.28
N VAL A 49 15.59 34.36 -41.04
CA VAL A 49 14.95 34.91 -39.83
C VAL A 49 15.24 36.41 -39.69
N PRO A 50 14.22 37.28 -39.53
CA PRO A 50 14.41 38.72 -39.38
C PRO A 50 15.36 39.12 -38.24
N ALA A 51 16.13 40.19 -38.43
CA ALA A 51 17.11 40.65 -37.44
C ALA A 51 16.52 40.90 -36.04
N GLY A 52 15.27 41.40 -35.98
CA GLY A 52 14.53 41.69 -34.74
C GLY A 52 13.69 40.55 -34.18
N ALA A 53 13.75 39.34 -34.75
CA ALA A 53 13.04 38.17 -34.22
C ALA A 53 13.63 37.70 -32.89
N ASN A 54 12.79 37.14 -32.02
CA ASN A 54 13.23 36.55 -30.75
C ASN A 54 13.95 35.22 -31.03
N ARG A 55 15.24 35.15 -30.69
CA ARG A 55 16.07 33.94 -30.87
C ARG A 55 16.27 33.12 -29.60
N ALA A 56 15.46 33.36 -28.56
CA ALA A 56 15.48 32.53 -27.36
C ALA A 56 15.18 31.07 -27.73
N PRO A 57 15.93 30.11 -27.19
CA PRO A 57 15.74 28.69 -27.47
C PRO A 57 14.34 28.23 -27.04
N LEU A 58 13.92 27.07 -27.55
CA LEU A 58 12.68 26.43 -27.13
C LEU A 58 12.78 26.08 -25.63
N SER A 59 11.94 26.70 -24.79
CA SER A 59 11.76 26.29 -23.40
C SER A 59 10.69 25.19 -23.27
N ARG A 60 10.60 24.54 -22.11
CA ARG A 60 9.52 23.56 -21.82
C ARG A 60 8.14 24.21 -21.84
N ALA A 61 8.00 25.43 -21.31
CA ALA A 61 6.76 26.19 -21.39
C ALA A 61 6.35 26.46 -22.85
N ASP A 62 7.32 26.78 -23.72
CA ASP A 62 7.06 26.90 -25.15
C ASP A 62 6.66 25.55 -25.77
N TYR A 63 7.29 24.44 -25.37
CA TYR A 63 6.92 23.11 -25.84
C TYR A 63 5.46 22.77 -25.49
N LEU A 64 5.08 22.90 -24.22
CA LEU A 64 3.71 22.64 -23.76
C LEU A 64 2.68 23.58 -24.40
N THR A 65 3.04 24.84 -24.63
CA THR A 65 2.11 25.85 -25.18
C THR A 65 1.95 25.75 -26.69
N PHE A 66 3.02 25.45 -27.42
CA PHE A 66 3.06 25.58 -28.89
C PHE A 66 3.26 24.26 -29.64
N ILE A 67 3.80 23.22 -29.00
CA ILE A 67 4.20 21.98 -29.70
C ILE A 67 3.39 20.78 -29.23
N ASP A 68 3.21 20.64 -27.93
CA ASP A 68 2.57 19.48 -27.32
C ASP A 68 1.09 19.36 -27.74
N GLY A 69 0.64 18.15 -28.04
CA GLY A 69 -0.72 17.85 -28.51
C GLY A 69 -1.11 18.45 -29.88
N MET A 70 -0.20 19.11 -30.61
CA MET A 70 -0.50 19.74 -31.91
C MET A 70 0.10 19.00 -33.11
N PRO A 71 -0.55 19.08 -34.30
CA PRO A 71 0.08 18.69 -35.55
C PRO A 71 1.42 19.42 -35.73
N ARG A 72 2.44 18.68 -36.19
CA ARG A 72 3.84 19.12 -36.20
C ARG A 72 4.04 20.45 -36.92
N GLU A 73 3.47 20.58 -38.10
CA GLU A 73 3.55 21.77 -38.95
C GLU A 73 2.83 22.96 -38.32
N GLU A 74 1.73 22.72 -37.61
CA GLU A 74 0.97 23.78 -36.95
C GLU A 74 1.70 24.29 -35.71
N GLY A 75 2.23 23.39 -34.88
CA GLY A 75 3.01 23.77 -33.71
C GLY A 75 4.28 24.53 -34.08
N LEU A 76 4.96 24.11 -35.16
CA LEU A 76 6.11 24.81 -35.71
C LEU A 76 5.75 26.24 -36.15
N VAL A 77 4.68 26.41 -36.93
CA VAL A 77 4.24 27.73 -37.39
C VAL A 77 3.85 28.63 -36.21
N ARG A 78 3.14 28.10 -35.21
CA ARG A 78 2.74 28.86 -34.02
C ARG A 78 3.93 29.31 -33.18
N PHE A 79 4.89 28.41 -32.94
CA PHE A 79 6.11 28.76 -32.19
C PHE A 79 6.92 29.83 -32.93
N LEU A 80 7.13 29.67 -34.24
CA LEU A 80 7.86 30.67 -35.04
C LEU A 80 7.14 32.02 -35.07
N ALA A 81 5.80 32.03 -35.18
CA ALA A 81 5.02 33.25 -35.10
C ALA A 81 5.18 33.96 -33.74
N ALA A 82 5.18 33.22 -32.63
CA ALA A 82 5.45 33.75 -31.28
C ALA A 82 6.89 34.30 -31.13
N ARG A 83 7.80 33.90 -32.01
CA ARG A 83 9.18 34.42 -32.11
C ARG A 83 9.33 35.55 -33.15
N GLY A 84 8.25 35.98 -33.80
CA GLY A 84 8.26 37.05 -34.80
C GLY A 84 8.68 36.59 -36.20
N VAL A 85 8.61 35.28 -36.47
CA VAL A 85 8.94 34.66 -37.75
C VAL A 85 7.67 34.14 -38.41
N GLN A 86 7.30 34.70 -39.56
CA GLN A 86 6.14 34.25 -40.33
C GLN A 86 6.56 33.18 -41.34
N VAL A 87 5.87 32.05 -41.32
CA VAL A 87 6.08 30.91 -42.22
C VAL A 87 4.72 30.46 -42.73
N GLU A 88 4.57 30.32 -44.05
CA GLU A 88 3.35 29.78 -44.64
C GLU A 88 3.22 28.29 -44.34
N LYS A 89 1.98 27.77 -44.25
CA LYS A 89 1.76 26.35 -43.93
C LYS A 89 2.44 25.41 -44.94
N GLY A 90 2.41 25.75 -46.24
CA GLY A 90 2.95 24.91 -47.32
C GLY A 90 2.04 23.72 -47.69
N GLN A 91 2.61 22.74 -48.38
CA GLN A 91 1.95 21.48 -48.77
C GLN A 91 2.76 20.26 -48.30
N GLU A 92 2.10 19.12 -48.11
CA GLU A 92 2.73 17.88 -47.64
C GLU A 92 3.82 17.34 -48.58
N THR A 93 3.83 17.79 -49.85
CA THR A 93 4.84 17.47 -50.86
C THR A 93 6.07 18.39 -50.82
N ASP A 94 6.13 19.38 -49.92
CA ASP A 94 7.27 20.28 -49.80
C ASP A 94 8.54 19.52 -49.35
N GLU A 95 9.68 19.83 -49.98
CA GLU A 95 10.96 19.20 -49.62
C GLU A 95 11.41 19.56 -48.20
N ALA A 96 12.10 18.63 -47.53
CA ALA A 96 12.67 18.87 -46.21
C ALA A 96 13.63 20.08 -46.24
N GLY A 97 13.34 21.08 -45.40
CA GLY A 97 14.10 22.32 -45.31
C GLY A 97 13.57 23.47 -46.18
N ALA A 98 12.52 23.23 -46.97
CA ALA A 98 11.74 24.31 -47.58
C ALA A 98 11.17 25.23 -46.47
N TRP A 99 11.10 26.53 -46.74
CA TRP A 99 10.68 27.55 -45.75
C TRP A 99 9.15 27.63 -45.62
N THR A 100 8.54 26.49 -45.36
CA THR A 100 7.12 26.30 -45.11
C THR A 100 6.93 25.44 -43.86
N GLY A 101 5.73 25.44 -43.27
CA GLY A 101 5.41 24.61 -42.11
C GLY A 101 5.66 23.11 -42.37
N PHE A 102 5.21 22.62 -43.53
CA PHE A 102 5.46 21.24 -43.97
C PHE A 102 6.94 20.96 -44.26
N GLY A 103 7.64 21.85 -44.97
CA GLY A 103 9.07 21.67 -45.29
C GLY A 103 9.98 21.65 -44.05
N LEU A 104 9.77 22.58 -43.11
CA LEU A 104 10.50 22.61 -41.85
C LEU A 104 10.09 21.45 -40.93
N GLY A 105 8.81 21.04 -40.96
CA GLY A 105 8.32 19.87 -40.24
C GLY A 105 8.88 18.54 -40.76
N ALA A 106 9.09 18.43 -42.07
CA ALA A 106 9.78 17.31 -42.71
C ALA A 106 11.26 17.28 -42.32
N TRP A 107 11.92 18.43 -42.28
CA TRP A 107 13.31 18.52 -41.79
C TRP A 107 13.46 18.14 -40.32
N LYS A 108 12.53 18.57 -39.46
CA LYS A 108 12.49 18.10 -38.07
C LYS A 108 12.33 16.57 -37.99
N ASN A 109 11.60 15.95 -38.93
CA ASN A 109 11.51 14.50 -39.01
C ASN A 109 12.87 13.86 -39.31
N GLU A 110 13.66 14.44 -40.21
CA GLU A 110 15.00 13.95 -40.53
C GLU A 110 15.91 14.01 -39.31
N LEU A 111 15.87 15.12 -38.55
CA LEU A 111 16.59 15.25 -37.28
C LEU A 111 16.13 14.24 -36.25
N PHE A 112 14.81 14.00 -36.13
CA PHE A 112 14.27 12.96 -35.28
C PHE A 112 14.81 11.57 -35.66
N LEU A 113 14.78 11.21 -36.95
CA LEU A 113 15.32 9.93 -37.42
C LEU A 113 16.84 9.83 -37.21
N GLN A 114 17.57 10.95 -37.27
CA GLN A 114 19.00 10.98 -36.92
C GLN A 114 19.21 10.67 -35.43
N HIS A 115 18.47 11.31 -34.53
CA HIS A 115 18.54 11.01 -33.10
C HIS A 115 18.15 9.57 -32.80
N VAL A 116 17.08 9.03 -33.40
CA VAL A 116 16.69 7.62 -33.24
C VAL A 116 17.83 6.67 -33.64
N ARG A 117 18.57 6.98 -34.72
CA ARG A 117 19.70 6.14 -35.18
C ARG A 117 20.97 6.32 -34.36
N ALA A 118 21.23 7.53 -33.85
CA ALA A 118 22.44 7.86 -33.12
C ALA A 118 22.35 7.46 -31.64
N ASP A 119 21.22 7.78 -31.01
CA ASP A 119 21.01 7.73 -29.57
C ASP A 119 20.12 6.53 -29.15
N GLY A 120 19.45 5.89 -30.12
CA GLY A 120 18.49 4.81 -29.88
C GLY A 120 17.12 5.31 -29.40
N VAL A 121 16.24 4.36 -29.02
CA VAL A 121 14.95 4.66 -28.38
C VAL A 121 14.81 3.83 -27.12
N GLN A 122 14.53 4.49 -25.99
CA GLN A 122 14.25 3.81 -24.74
C GLN A 122 12.83 3.25 -24.74
N SER A 123 12.70 2.00 -24.30
CA SER A 123 11.40 1.35 -24.07
C SER A 123 11.11 1.30 -22.57
N TYR A 124 9.84 1.37 -22.20
CA TYR A 124 9.43 1.27 -20.80
C TYR A 124 9.62 -0.16 -20.28
N PRO A 125 10.39 -0.38 -19.19
CA PRO A 125 10.67 -1.73 -18.68
C PRO A 125 9.42 -2.56 -18.38
N GLY A 126 8.39 -1.97 -17.75
CA GLY A 126 7.14 -2.67 -17.44
C GLY A 126 6.37 -3.12 -18.68
N THR A 127 6.36 -2.29 -19.73
CA THR A 127 5.77 -2.67 -21.02
C THR A 127 6.55 -3.80 -21.69
N LEU A 128 7.89 -3.77 -21.66
CA LEU A 128 8.71 -4.87 -22.18
C LEU A 128 8.46 -6.18 -21.44
N GLU A 129 8.32 -6.13 -20.13
CA GLU A 129 8.04 -7.30 -19.32
C GLU A 129 6.67 -7.90 -19.66
N LEU A 130 5.64 -7.07 -19.79
CA LEU A 130 4.34 -7.54 -20.28
C LEU A 130 4.42 -8.15 -21.68
N LEU A 131 5.12 -7.52 -22.63
CA LEU A 131 5.26 -8.04 -24.00
C LEU A 131 5.97 -9.40 -24.04
N ARG A 132 7.01 -9.60 -23.23
CA ARG A 132 7.69 -10.91 -23.11
C ARG A 132 6.74 -11.96 -22.56
N ARG A 133 5.99 -11.64 -21.51
CA ARG A 133 4.98 -12.54 -20.92
C ARG A 133 3.88 -12.91 -21.91
N LEU A 134 3.36 -11.94 -22.67
CA LEU A 134 2.37 -12.19 -23.72
C LEU A 134 2.91 -13.16 -24.80
N LYS A 135 4.17 -12.97 -25.21
CA LYS A 135 4.83 -13.85 -26.17
C LYS A 135 5.00 -15.28 -25.63
N GLU A 136 5.40 -15.43 -24.37
CA GLU A 136 5.51 -16.73 -23.69
C GLU A 136 4.14 -17.43 -23.54
N ALA A 137 3.07 -16.67 -23.28
CA ALA A 137 1.70 -17.15 -23.20
C ALA A 137 1.01 -17.35 -24.56
N ALA A 138 1.71 -17.08 -25.67
CA ALA A 138 1.18 -17.10 -27.04
C ALA A 138 -0.06 -16.20 -27.25
N VAL A 139 -0.13 -15.08 -26.51
CA VAL A 139 -1.13 -14.03 -26.70
C VAL A 139 -0.56 -13.00 -27.69
N PRO A 140 -1.15 -12.84 -28.89
CA PRO A 140 -0.64 -11.93 -29.90
C PRO A 140 -0.78 -10.45 -29.49
N ALA A 141 0.28 -9.67 -29.74
CA ALA A 141 0.30 -8.23 -29.52
C ALA A 141 0.36 -7.43 -30.84
N ALA A 142 -0.22 -6.23 -30.84
CA ALA A 142 -0.06 -5.25 -31.92
C ALA A 142 0.36 -3.87 -31.40
N VAL A 143 0.99 -3.07 -32.26
CA VAL A 143 1.23 -1.63 -32.03
C VAL A 143 0.31 -0.81 -32.92
N VAL A 144 -0.23 0.27 -32.36
CA VAL A 144 -0.96 1.33 -33.06
C VAL A 144 -0.25 2.65 -32.77
N THR A 145 -0.09 3.53 -33.77
CA THR A 145 0.36 4.91 -33.57
C THR A 145 -0.11 5.80 -34.71
N SER A 146 -0.33 7.09 -34.41
CA SER A 146 -0.56 8.12 -35.43
C SER A 146 0.73 8.48 -36.19
N SER A 147 1.90 8.14 -35.66
CA SER A 147 3.21 8.39 -36.26
C SER A 147 3.44 7.57 -37.53
N ARG A 148 4.19 8.11 -38.48
CA ARG A 148 4.66 7.38 -39.68
C ARG A 148 6.01 6.70 -39.49
N ASN A 149 6.60 6.81 -38.29
CA ASN A 149 7.96 6.35 -38.00
C ASN A 149 8.01 5.04 -37.20
N ALA A 150 6.86 4.34 -37.02
CA ALA A 150 6.74 3.19 -36.13
C ALA A 150 7.80 2.11 -36.38
N GLY A 151 8.05 1.76 -37.66
CA GLY A 151 9.03 0.74 -38.01
C GLY A 151 10.45 1.08 -37.55
N VAL A 152 10.90 2.30 -37.80
CA VAL A 152 12.26 2.74 -37.41
C VAL A 152 12.40 2.83 -35.89
N VAL A 153 11.35 3.28 -35.19
CA VAL A 153 11.33 3.37 -33.73
C VAL A 153 11.42 1.97 -33.10
N LEU A 154 10.61 1.02 -33.59
CA LEU A 154 10.59 -0.36 -33.08
C LEU A 154 11.91 -1.11 -33.37
N GLU A 155 12.53 -0.85 -34.53
CA GLU A 155 13.83 -1.40 -34.89
C GLU A 155 14.94 -0.84 -33.98
N ALA A 156 14.98 0.48 -33.77
CA ALA A 156 15.95 1.12 -32.89
C ALA A 156 15.80 0.71 -31.41
N ALA A 157 14.58 0.42 -30.98
CA ALA A 157 14.29 -0.13 -29.65
C ALA A 157 14.56 -1.65 -29.55
N GLY A 158 14.76 -2.35 -30.67
CA GLY A 158 15.03 -3.80 -30.70
C GLY A 158 13.83 -4.68 -30.33
N ILE A 159 12.60 -4.21 -30.57
CA ILE A 159 11.37 -4.85 -30.08
C ILE A 159 10.34 -5.18 -31.17
N GLN A 160 10.68 -4.95 -32.44
CA GLN A 160 9.80 -5.22 -33.57
C GLN A 160 9.27 -6.67 -33.57
N ASP A 161 10.10 -7.65 -33.20
CA ASP A 161 9.76 -9.09 -33.17
C ASP A 161 8.84 -9.51 -32.00
N LEU A 162 8.38 -8.54 -31.18
CA LEU A 162 7.38 -8.76 -30.13
C LEU A 162 5.96 -8.54 -30.64
N PHE A 163 5.78 -7.93 -31.81
CA PHE A 163 4.46 -7.56 -32.34
C PHE A 163 4.11 -8.33 -33.61
N ARG A 164 2.89 -8.88 -33.63
CA ARG A 164 2.34 -9.57 -34.80
C ARG A 164 1.84 -8.61 -35.85
N ALA A 165 1.40 -7.42 -35.45
CA ALA A 165 0.94 -6.36 -36.35
C ALA A 165 1.43 -4.99 -35.87
N VAL A 166 1.82 -4.14 -36.82
CA VAL A 166 2.16 -2.73 -36.59
C VAL A 166 1.27 -1.89 -37.48
N MET A 167 0.52 -0.99 -36.85
CA MET A 167 -0.43 -0.08 -37.50
C MET A 167 0.04 1.35 -37.26
N ASP A 168 0.58 1.96 -38.30
CA ASP A 168 1.16 3.31 -38.26
C ASP A 168 0.37 4.28 -39.16
N GLY A 169 0.71 5.56 -39.10
CA GLY A 169 0.08 6.60 -39.93
C GLY A 169 0.22 6.34 -41.44
N THR A 170 1.28 5.65 -41.87
CA THR A 170 1.48 5.25 -43.28
C THR A 170 0.46 4.20 -43.70
N THR A 171 0.23 3.21 -42.84
CA THR A 171 -0.76 2.16 -43.05
C THR A 171 -2.18 2.71 -43.00
N ALA A 172 -2.48 3.61 -42.05
CA ALA A 172 -3.76 4.28 -41.95
C ALA A 172 -4.11 5.06 -43.23
N ALA A 173 -3.16 5.85 -43.75
CA ALA A 173 -3.33 6.60 -44.99
C ALA A 173 -3.55 5.67 -46.20
N ARG A 174 -2.77 4.59 -46.32
CA ARG A 174 -2.89 3.60 -47.41
C ARG A 174 -4.26 2.92 -47.43
N LEU A 175 -4.87 2.71 -46.27
CA LEU A 175 -6.16 2.05 -46.10
C LEU A 175 -7.35 3.02 -46.02
N GLY A 176 -7.11 4.33 -46.03
CA GLY A 176 -8.16 5.35 -45.90
C GLY A 176 -8.85 5.33 -44.53
N LEU A 177 -8.15 4.92 -43.47
CA LEU A 177 -8.68 4.88 -42.11
C LEU A 177 -8.70 6.28 -41.51
N ARG A 178 -9.75 6.61 -40.74
CA ARG A 178 -9.80 7.86 -39.99
C ARG A 178 -8.87 7.78 -38.77
N GLY A 179 -8.20 8.87 -38.43
CA GLY A 179 -7.34 8.96 -37.26
C GLY A 179 -8.14 8.98 -35.94
N LYS A 180 -7.44 8.73 -34.82
CA LYS A 180 -7.97 8.91 -33.46
C LYS A 180 -8.62 10.32 -33.33
N PRO A 181 -9.83 10.46 -32.75
CA PRO A 181 -10.54 9.51 -31.89
C PRO A 181 -11.45 8.50 -32.63
N ALA A 182 -11.41 8.39 -33.96
CA ALA A 182 -12.13 7.32 -34.64
C ALA A 182 -11.49 5.94 -34.35
N PRO A 183 -12.27 4.86 -34.17
CA PRO A 183 -11.77 3.55 -33.78
C PRO A 183 -11.08 2.77 -34.90
N ASP A 184 -11.11 3.29 -36.14
CA ASP A 184 -10.78 2.58 -37.38
C ASP A 184 -9.41 1.85 -37.33
N ILE A 185 -8.36 2.51 -36.81
CA ILE A 185 -7.02 1.92 -36.74
C ILE A 185 -6.89 0.79 -35.71
N PHE A 186 -7.58 0.90 -34.57
CA PHE A 186 -7.62 -0.16 -33.56
C PHE A 186 -8.42 -1.36 -34.04
N LEU A 187 -9.56 -1.13 -34.71
CA LEU A 187 -10.38 -2.20 -35.29
C LEU A 187 -9.62 -2.99 -36.37
N GLU A 188 -8.86 -2.29 -37.22
CA GLU A 188 -7.98 -2.94 -38.20
C GLU A 188 -6.85 -3.73 -37.52
N ALA A 189 -6.25 -3.22 -36.44
CA ALA A 189 -5.27 -3.96 -35.65
C ALA A 189 -5.87 -5.27 -35.10
N ALA A 190 -7.05 -5.21 -34.46
CA ALA A 190 -7.76 -6.38 -33.95
C ALA A 190 -8.07 -7.42 -35.04
N SER A 191 -8.53 -6.95 -36.20
CA SER A 191 -8.78 -7.79 -37.39
C SER A 191 -7.52 -8.55 -37.83
N ARG A 192 -6.36 -7.90 -37.86
CA ARG A 192 -5.07 -8.54 -38.21
C ARG A 192 -4.57 -9.54 -37.18
N LEU A 193 -4.91 -9.33 -35.92
CA LEU A 193 -4.66 -10.30 -34.86
C LEU A 193 -5.63 -11.49 -34.93
N GLY A 194 -6.76 -11.35 -35.65
CA GLY A 194 -7.80 -12.37 -35.77
C GLY A 194 -8.70 -12.44 -34.54
N VAL A 195 -8.84 -11.33 -33.80
CA VAL A 195 -9.56 -11.25 -32.52
C VAL A 195 -10.68 -10.21 -32.63
N ALA A 196 -11.85 -10.52 -32.06
CA ALA A 196 -12.96 -9.58 -31.98
C ALA A 196 -12.70 -8.52 -30.90
N PRO A 197 -13.11 -7.24 -31.07
CA PRO A 197 -12.80 -6.17 -30.11
C PRO A 197 -13.12 -6.49 -28.64
N PRO A 198 -14.27 -7.11 -28.29
CA PRO A 198 -14.57 -7.46 -26.89
C PRO A 198 -13.60 -8.48 -26.25
N HIS A 199 -12.77 -9.14 -27.04
CA HIS A 199 -11.75 -10.09 -26.60
C HIS A 199 -10.32 -9.52 -26.65
N ALA A 200 -10.17 -8.23 -26.96
CA ALA A 200 -8.88 -7.55 -27.04
C ALA A 200 -8.79 -6.41 -26.01
N VAL A 201 -7.58 -6.22 -25.48
CA VAL A 201 -7.23 -5.09 -24.61
C VAL A 201 -6.57 -4.00 -25.43
N VAL A 202 -6.88 -2.73 -25.15
CA VAL A 202 -6.15 -1.57 -25.68
C VAL A 202 -5.45 -0.84 -24.54
N VAL A 203 -4.16 -0.55 -24.70
CA VAL A 203 -3.34 0.21 -23.75
C VAL A 203 -2.89 1.52 -24.40
N GLU A 204 -3.25 2.64 -23.81
CA GLU A 204 -3.13 3.98 -24.41
C GLU A 204 -2.81 5.05 -23.35
N ASP A 205 -2.10 6.11 -23.72
CA ASP A 205 -1.75 7.25 -22.84
C ASP A 205 -2.48 8.57 -23.19
N SER A 206 -3.21 8.62 -24.31
CA SER A 206 -3.93 9.81 -24.79
C SER A 206 -5.46 9.70 -24.68
N THR A 207 -6.13 10.83 -24.39
CA THR A 207 -7.60 10.91 -24.34
C THR A 207 -8.25 10.50 -25.66
N ALA A 208 -7.72 10.99 -26.79
CA ALA A 208 -8.24 10.65 -28.12
C ALA A 208 -8.10 9.15 -28.45
N GLY A 209 -7.01 8.51 -28.01
CA GLY A 209 -6.83 7.07 -28.18
C GLY A 209 -7.76 6.25 -27.29
N VAL A 210 -7.95 6.68 -26.03
CA VAL A 210 -8.90 6.05 -25.10
C VAL A 210 -10.32 6.14 -25.63
N GLU A 211 -10.75 7.31 -26.12
CA GLU A 211 -12.04 7.49 -26.78
C GLU A 211 -12.20 6.57 -27.99
N ALA A 212 -11.16 6.44 -28.81
CA ALA A 212 -11.17 5.53 -29.97
C ALA A 212 -11.32 4.07 -29.55
N ALA A 213 -10.59 3.62 -28.53
CA ALA A 213 -10.73 2.27 -27.99
C ALA A 213 -12.13 2.05 -27.41
N ARG A 214 -12.65 3.00 -26.63
CA ARG A 214 -13.98 2.91 -26.03
C ARG A 214 -15.09 2.84 -27.08
N GLN A 215 -15.01 3.66 -28.13
CA GLN A 215 -15.93 3.65 -29.27
C GLN A 215 -15.81 2.37 -30.11
N GLY A 216 -14.61 1.77 -30.16
CA GLY A 216 -14.36 0.49 -30.83
C GLY A 216 -14.97 -0.73 -30.14
N GLY A 217 -15.47 -0.58 -28.90
CA GLY A 217 -16.08 -1.67 -28.14
C GLY A 217 -15.07 -2.73 -27.69
N PHE A 218 -13.83 -2.31 -27.39
CA PHE A 218 -12.80 -3.18 -26.87
C PHE A 218 -13.15 -3.69 -25.46
N GLY A 219 -12.66 -4.90 -25.12
CA GLY A 219 -13.04 -5.59 -23.88
C GLY A 219 -12.47 -4.99 -22.61
N LEU A 220 -11.31 -4.32 -22.73
CA LEU A 220 -10.67 -3.55 -21.67
C LEU A 220 -9.88 -2.40 -22.30
N VAL A 221 -10.12 -1.18 -21.82
CA VAL A 221 -9.38 0.02 -22.21
C VAL A 221 -8.55 0.51 -21.02
N VAL A 222 -7.23 0.43 -21.14
CA VAL A 222 -6.26 0.82 -20.11
C VAL A 222 -5.66 2.17 -20.47
N GLY A 223 -5.83 3.15 -19.60
CA GLY A 223 -5.12 4.42 -19.66
C GLY A 223 -3.77 4.35 -18.93
N ILE A 224 -2.71 4.92 -19.48
CA ILE A 224 -1.40 5.03 -18.82
C ILE A 224 -1.14 6.50 -18.49
N ASP A 225 -1.16 6.83 -17.20
CA ASP A 225 -0.97 8.19 -16.71
C ASP A 225 0.49 8.45 -16.29
N ARG A 226 1.31 8.88 -17.25
CA ARG A 226 2.67 9.37 -16.98
C ARG A 226 2.76 10.89 -16.77
N THR A 227 1.66 11.61 -16.94
CA THR A 227 1.64 13.09 -17.00
C THR A 227 0.66 13.74 -16.02
N ARG A 228 0.11 12.98 -15.08
CA ARG A 228 -0.92 13.40 -14.09
C ARG A 228 -2.25 13.82 -14.73
N ASN A 229 -2.65 13.12 -15.78
CA ASN A 229 -3.89 13.32 -16.54
C ASN A 229 -4.95 12.24 -16.29
N ARG A 230 -4.86 11.44 -15.21
CA ARG A 230 -5.79 10.36 -14.87
C ARG A 230 -7.27 10.73 -15.01
N ARG A 231 -7.69 11.89 -14.48
CA ARG A 231 -9.09 12.37 -14.61
C ARG A 231 -9.56 12.48 -16.07
N GLN A 232 -8.67 12.92 -16.96
CA GLN A 232 -9.01 13.10 -18.37
C GLN A 232 -9.12 11.75 -19.08
N LEU A 233 -8.23 10.80 -18.77
CA LEU A 233 -8.27 9.44 -19.31
C LEU A 233 -9.53 8.68 -18.86
N GLU A 234 -9.92 8.84 -17.58
CA GLU A 234 -11.16 8.27 -17.06
C GLU A 234 -12.39 8.90 -17.72
N ALA A 235 -12.41 10.23 -17.87
CA ALA A 235 -13.49 10.93 -18.55
C ALA A 235 -13.62 10.54 -20.04
N ALA A 236 -12.50 10.23 -20.69
CA ALA A 236 -12.43 9.70 -22.06
C ALA A 236 -12.98 8.26 -22.18
N GLY A 237 -13.14 7.55 -21.06
CA GLY A 237 -13.77 6.22 -21.00
C GLY A 237 -12.79 5.07 -20.80
N ALA A 238 -11.61 5.30 -20.22
CA ALA A 238 -10.75 4.21 -19.76
C ALA A 238 -11.46 3.40 -18.65
N ASP A 239 -11.34 2.07 -18.71
CA ASP A 239 -11.88 1.18 -17.68
C ASP A 239 -10.99 1.15 -16.43
N THR A 240 -9.68 1.31 -16.62
CA THR A 240 -8.69 1.50 -15.55
C THR A 240 -7.59 2.45 -16.03
N VAL A 241 -6.96 3.16 -15.09
CA VAL A 241 -5.82 4.04 -15.36
C VAL A 241 -4.68 3.69 -14.42
N LEU A 242 -3.53 3.35 -14.98
CA LEU A 242 -2.32 2.90 -14.28
C LEU A 242 -1.18 3.88 -14.50
N ASN A 243 -0.17 3.90 -13.64
CA ASN A 243 1.00 4.77 -13.84
C ASN A 243 2.05 4.08 -14.72
N ASP A 244 2.10 2.76 -14.65
CA ASP A 244 2.97 1.93 -15.48
C ASP A 244 2.25 0.67 -15.99
N VAL A 245 2.60 0.22 -17.19
CA VAL A 245 2.02 -0.99 -17.80
C VAL A 245 2.36 -2.26 -16.99
N GLY A 246 3.45 -2.25 -16.22
CA GLY A 246 3.82 -3.35 -15.33
C GLY A 246 2.78 -3.63 -14.23
N GLU A 247 1.97 -2.64 -13.87
CA GLU A 247 0.89 -2.73 -12.88
C GLU A 247 -0.32 -3.53 -13.40
N LEU A 248 -0.40 -3.75 -14.72
CA LEU A 248 -1.55 -4.39 -15.35
C LEU A 248 -1.57 -5.90 -15.11
N ASP A 249 -2.49 -6.34 -14.23
CA ASP A 249 -2.93 -7.72 -14.15
C ASP A 249 -4.13 -7.97 -15.08
N LEU A 250 -3.86 -8.58 -16.23
CA LEU A 250 -4.88 -8.91 -17.25
C LEU A 250 -5.98 -9.85 -16.73
N GLY A 251 -5.76 -10.54 -15.61
CA GLY A 251 -6.75 -11.40 -14.97
C GLY A 251 -7.64 -10.70 -13.96
N GLN A 252 -7.33 -9.48 -13.55
CA GLN A 252 -8.11 -8.78 -12.54
C GLN A 252 -9.48 -8.34 -13.09
N VAL A 253 -10.56 -8.64 -12.35
CA VAL A 253 -11.93 -8.29 -12.76
C VAL A 253 -12.58 -7.39 -11.71
N ILE A 254 -12.85 -6.14 -12.08
CA ILE A 254 -13.50 -5.14 -11.22
C ILE A 254 -14.97 -5.01 -11.62
N GLY A 255 -15.86 -5.70 -10.91
CA GLY A 255 -17.31 -5.66 -11.17
C GLY A 255 -18.19 -5.58 -9.93
N ASN A 256 -17.63 -5.73 -8.73
CA ASN A 256 -18.36 -5.79 -7.48
C ASN A 256 -17.54 -5.16 -6.35
N ALA A 257 -18.17 -4.32 -5.53
CA ALA A 257 -17.53 -3.64 -4.40
C ALA A 257 -17.09 -4.56 -3.24
N TRP A 258 -17.42 -5.86 -3.26
CA TRP A 258 -17.13 -6.80 -2.18
C TRP A 258 -16.43 -8.08 -2.66
N HIS A 259 -16.12 -8.20 -3.95
CA HIS A 259 -15.42 -9.35 -4.52
C HIS A 259 -14.17 -8.88 -5.24
N LEU A 260 -13.01 -9.30 -4.74
CA LEU A 260 -11.76 -9.20 -5.48
C LEU A 260 -11.61 -10.48 -6.30
N VAL A 261 -11.60 -10.34 -7.62
CA VAL A 261 -11.69 -11.46 -8.58
C VAL A 261 -10.48 -11.47 -9.49
N TYR A 262 -9.87 -12.65 -9.65
CA TYR A 262 -8.82 -12.91 -10.63
C TYR A 262 -9.22 -14.08 -11.53
N GLU A 263 -9.04 -13.93 -12.84
CA GLU A 263 -9.22 -14.96 -13.86
C GLU A 263 -7.87 -15.30 -14.51
N GLY A 264 -7.66 -16.59 -14.76
CA GLY A 264 -6.37 -17.09 -15.22
C GLY A 264 -5.28 -17.00 -14.15
N PHE A 265 -4.05 -17.27 -14.57
CA PHE A 265 -2.89 -17.33 -13.69
C PHE A 265 -1.74 -16.55 -14.31
N ASP A 266 -1.08 -15.72 -13.50
CA ASP A 266 0.03 -14.87 -13.91
C ASP A 266 1.14 -15.00 -12.87
N VAL A 267 2.24 -15.68 -13.25
CA VAL A 267 3.37 -15.96 -12.35
C VAL A 267 3.99 -14.68 -11.81
N ALA A 268 4.05 -13.62 -12.62
CA ALA A 268 4.69 -12.37 -12.22
C ALA A 268 3.88 -11.68 -11.10
N HIS A 269 2.55 -11.80 -11.14
CA HIS A 269 1.65 -11.22 -10.16
C HIS A 269 1.23 -12.17 -9.04
N GLU A 270 1.63 -13.45 -9.06
CA GLU A 270 1.15 -14.40 -8.05
C GLU A 270 1.54 -13.96 -6.63
N GLY A 271 2.77 -13.47 -6.41
CA GLY A 271 3.19 -12.95 -5.10
C GLY A 271 2.34 -11.75 -4.62
N HIS A 272 1.89 -10.91 -5.55
CA HIS A 272 0.98 -9.80 -5.29
C HIS A 272 -0.44 -10.31 -4.98
N ARG A 273 -1.00 -11.17 -5.83
CA ARG A 273 -2.31 -11.82 -5.61
C ARG A 273 -2.35 -12.57 -4.29
N GLU A 274 -1.28 -13.26 -3.92
CA GLU A 274 -1.14 -13.95 -2.64
C GLU A 274 -1.24 -12.98 -1.45
N ALA A 275 -0.59 -11.82 -1.52
CA ALA A 275 -0.68 -10.82 -0.47
C ALA A 275 -2.11 -10.29 -0.34
N LEU A 276 -2.73 -9.87 -1.46
CA LEU A 276 -4.11 -9.33 -1.47
C LEU A 276 -5.20 -10.37 -1.19
N THR A 277 -4.90 -11.66 -1.29
CA THR A 277 -5.84 -12.75 -0.96
C THR A 277 -5.49 -13.48 0.33
N THR A 278 -4.68 -12.84 1.18
CA THR A 278 -4.43 -13.27 2.56
C THR A 278 -5.72 -13.32 3.36
N LEU A 279 -5.90 -14.42 4.11
CA LEU A 279 -6.97 -14.57 5.09
C LEU A 279 -6.35 -14.58 6.49
N GLY A 280 -6.98 -13.90 7.44
CA GLY A 280 -6.52 -13.81 8.81
C GLY A 280 -7.64 -13.49 9.78
N ASN A 281 -7.32 -13.54 11.06
CA ASN A 281 -8.26 -13.26 12.14
C ASN A 281 -7.67 -12.44 13.28
N GLY A 282 -6.52 -11.81 13.06
CA GLY A 282 -5.77 -11.07 14.08
C GLY A 282 -4.95 -11.91 15.06
N TYR A 283 -5.10 -13.24 15.04
CA TYR A 283 -4.17 -14.18 15.70
C TYR A 283 -3.18 -14.77 14.70
N LEU A 284 -3.70 -15.27 13.58
CA LEU A 284 -2.89 -15.80 12.47
C LEU A 284 -3.32 -15.20 11.13
N GLY A 285 -2.37 -15.08 10.21
CA GLY A 285 -2.57 -14.73 8.81
C GLY A 285 -1.98 -15.80 7.90
N VAL A 286 -2.70 -16.15 6.84
CA VAL A 286 -2.29 -17.14 5.83
C VAL A 286 -2.40 -16.49 4.46
N ARG A 287 -1.28 -16.36 3.76
CA ARG A 287 -1.24 -15.78 2.42
C ARG A 287 -2.15 -16.55 1.46
N GLY A 288 -2.55 -15.85 0.42
CA GLY A 288 -3.36 -16.32 -0.70
C GLY A 288 -2.76 -17.46 -1.54
N ALA A 289 -1.72 -18.13 -1.08
CA ALA A 289 -0.97 -19.18 -1.78
C ALA A 289 -1.82 -20.40 -2.16
N ALA A 290 -1.41 -21.08 -3.23
CA ALA A 290 -2.05 -22.28 -3.74
C ALA A 290 -1.91 -23.47 -2.77
N PRO A 291 -2.98 -24.17 -2.35
CA PRO A 291 -2.88 -25.32 -1.45
C PRO A 291 -2.04 -26.48 -1.99
N GLU A 292 -1.99 -26.67 -3.29
CA GLU A 292 -1.14 -27.65 -3.96
C GLU A 292 0.35 -27.28 -3.90
N GLY A 293 0.69 -26.01 -3.64
CA GLY A 293 2.05 -25.47 -3.71
C GLY A 293 2.58 -25.35 -5.15
N GLY A 294 3.90 -25.18 -5.28
CA GLY A 294 4.58 -25.04 -6.58
C GLY A 294 5.75 -24.06 -6.50
N ASN A 295 6.62 -24.06 -7.52
CA ASN A 295 7.83 -23.23 -7.54
C ASN A 295 7.58 -21.71 -7.71
N PHE A 296 6.33 -21.31 -7.92
CA PHE A 296 5.93 -19.92 -8.18
C PHE A 296 5.17 -19.28 -7.00
N SER A 297 4.85 -20.06 -5.97
CA SER A 297 4.01 -19.62 -4.85
C SER A 297 4.85 -19.41 -3.59
N TYR A 298 4.54 -18.36 -2.84
CA TYR A 298 5.10 -18.10 -1.52
C TYR A 298 4.04 -18.37 -0.44
N ALA A 299 4.01 -19.61 0.03
CA ALA A 299 3.16 -20.04 1.14
C ALA A 299 3.68 -19.48 2.47
N GLY A 300 3.27 -18.25 2.80
CA GLY A 300 3.56 -17.60 4.07
C GLY A 300 2.40 -17.72 5.05
N MET A 301 2.73 -18.07 6.29
CA MET A 301 1.80 -18.04 7.43
C MET A 301 2.46 -17.32 8.60
N TYR A 302 1.77 -16.35 9.20
CA TYR A 302 2.34 -15.51 10.24
C TYR A 302 1.45 -15.51 11.49
N LEU A 303 2.06 -15.49 12.66
CA LEU A 303 1.39 -15.47 13.96
C LEU A 303 1.69 -14.15 14.67
N ALA A 304 0.66 -13.45 15.12
CA ALA A 304 0.80 -12.14 15.74
C ALA A 304 1.73 -12.21 16.97
N GLY A 305 2.79 -11.39 16.96
CA GLY A 305 3.75 -11.29 18.06
C GLY A 305 4.83 -12.38 18.09
N VAL A 306 4.90 -13.30 17.12
CA VAL A 306 5.92 -14.36 17.09
C VAL A 306 7.14 -13.92 16.27
N TYR A 307 8.22 -13.59 16.97
CA TYR A 307 9.49 -13.16 16.38
C TYR A 307 10.64 -14.10 16.77
N ASN A 308 11.72 -14.04 16.00
CA ASN A 308 12.95 -14.78 16.29
C ASN A 308 14.17 -14.07 15.68
N ARG A 309 15.29 -14.03 16.41
CA ARG A 309 16.54 -13.44 15.90
C ARG A 309 17.36 -14.41 15.07
N VAL A 310 17.95 -13.90 13.99
CA VAL A 310 18.89 -14.60 13.11
C VAL A 310 20.15 -13.77 12.86
N GLN A 311 21.25 -14.44 12.50
CA GLN A 311 22.49 -13.77 12.10
C GLN A 311 22.43 -13.40 10.62
N VAL A 312 22.75 -12.14 10.34
CA VAL A 312 22.84 -11.55 9.00
C VAL A 312 24.20 -10.86 8.85
N THR A 313 24.84 -11.01 7.70
CA THR A 313 26.05 -10.29 7.31
C THR A 313 25.66 -9.15 6.38
N ALA A 314 25.95 -7.91 6.75
CA ALA A 314 25.70 -6.74 5.90
C ALA A 314 26.93 -5.82 5.96
N ALA A 315 27.34 -5.27 4.81
CA ALA A 315 28.54 -4.43 4.69
C ALA A 315 29.83 -5.03 5.32
N GLY A 316 29.95 -6.36 5.37
CA GLY A 316 31.09 -7.06 6.00
C GLY A 316 31.00 -7.21 7.52
N GLU A 317 29.91 -6.77 8.15
CA GLU A 317 29.64 -6.94 9.58
C GLU A 317 28.61 -8.05 9.82
N THR A 318 28.79 -8.86 10.87
CA THR A 318 27.76 -9.80 11.34
C THR A 318 26.87 -9.14 12.39
N LEU A 319 25.60 -9.01 12.07
CA LEU A 319 24.54 -8.42 12.87
C LEU A 319 23.53 -9.49 13.31
N LEU A 320 22.78 -9.19 14.37
CA LEU A 320 21.59 -9.94 14.75
C LEU A 320 20.36 -9.11 14.39
N GLU A 321 19.47 -9.69 13.59
CA GLU A 321 18.20 -9.08 13.23
C GLU A 321 17.06 -9.92 13.78
N GLU A 322 16.04 -9.28 14.34
CA GLU A 322 14.80 -9.95 14.72
C GLU A 322 13.82 -9.97 13.54
N HIS A 323 13.23 -11.12 13.19
CA HIS A 323 12.24 -11.21 12.12
C HIS A 323 10.94 -11.82 12.66
N MET A 324 9.79 -11.37 12.15
CA MET A 324 8.51 -12.09 12.30
C MET A 324 8.62 -13.44 11.61
N VAL A 325 8.24 -14.51 12.31
CA VAL A 325 8.50 -15.87 11.84
C VAL A 325 7.45 -16.31 10.82
N ASN A 326 7.90 -16.81 9.66
CA ASN A 326 7.06 -17.63 8.79
C ASN A 326 6.81 -18.98 9.49
N ALA A 327 5.60 -19.17 10.01
CA ALA A 327 5.14 -20.34 10.75
C ALA A 327 4.91 -21.55 9.81
N PRO A 328 4.81 -22.79 10.32
CA PRO A 328 4.64 -23.98 9.49
C PRO A 328 3.50 -23.86 8.49
N ASP A 329 3.78 -24.15 7.22
CA ASP A 329 2.78 -24.04 6.16
C ASP A 329 1.72 -25.14 6.33
N CYS A 330 0.51 -24.68 6.67
CA CYS A 330 -0.65 -25.51 6.98
C CYS A 330 -1.59 -25.69 5.78
N LEU A 331 -1.32 -25.09 4.62
CA LEU A 331 -2.13 -25.22 3.42
C LEU A 331 -2.03 -26.57 2.67
N PRO A 332 -0.88 -27.29 2.62
CA PRO A 332 -0.65 -28.36 1.67
C PRO A 332 -1.80 -29.37 1.52
N LEU A 333 -2.42 -29.39 0.34
CA LEU A 333 -3.40 -30.36 -0.12
C LEU A 333 -3.24 -30.50 -1.64
N ASP A 334 -2.65 -31.62 -2.04
CA ASP A 334 -2.20 -31.86 -3.41
C ASP A 334 -2.83 -33.15 -3.98
N LEU A 335 -2.95 -33.21 -5.29
CA LEU A 335 -3.72 -34.23 -6.01
C LEU A 335 -2.85 -34.90 -7.08
N ARG A 336 -3.07 -36.21 -7.31
CA ARG A 336 -2.58 -36.88 -8.53
C ARG A 336 -3.53 -37.96 -9.00
N LEU A 337 -3.56 -38.16 -10.31
CA LEU A 337 -4.17 -39.36 -10.89
C LEU A 337 -3.27 -40.56 -10.55
N ALA A 338 -3.86 -41.71 -10.26
CA ALA A 338 -3.10 -42.92 -9.91
C ALA A 338 -2.01 -43.23 -10.96
N GLY A 339 -0.77 -43.40 -10.49
CA GLY A 339 0.39 -43.67 -11.35
C GLY A 339 1.00 -42.46 -12.07
N GLN A 340 0.45 -41.25 -11.92
CA GLN A 340 1.02 -40.01 -12.47
C GLN A 340 1.80 -39.21 -11.42
N GLN A 341 2.46 -38.13 -11.86
CA GLN A 341 3.12 -37.18 -10.95
C GLN A 341 2.10 -36.36 -10.16
N TRP A 342 2.55 -35.79 -9.03
CA TRP A 342 1.76 -34.83 -8.27
C TRP A 342 1.43 -33.59 -9.10
N TRP A 343 0.27 -32.97 -8.88
CA TRP A 343 -0.10 -31.73 -9.55
C TRP A 343 0.96 -30.65 -9.27
N SER A 344 1.39 -30.52 -8.01
CA SER A 344 2.48 -29.62 -7.61
C SER A 344 3.83 -29.89 -8.32
N GLU A 345 3.99 -31.08 -8.91
CA GLU A 345 5.19 -31.54 -9.60
C GLU A 345 5.00 -31.58 -11.14
N GLY A 346 3.90 -31.02 -11.66
CA GLY A 346 3.61 -30.92 -13.09
C GLY A 346 2.74 -32.06 -13.67
N GLY A 347 2.14 -32.90 -12.82
CA GLY A 347 1.29 -34.02 -13.27
C GLY A 347 -0.02 -33.60 -13.95
N MET A 348 -0.50 -32.38 -13.68
CA MET A 348 -1.69 -31.79 -14.31
C MET A 348 -1.43 -30.30 -14.58
N SER A 349 -2.06 -29.76 -15.63
CA SER A 349 -1.97 -28.34 -16.01
C SER A 349 -3.33 -27.66 -15.86
N PRO A 350 -3.40 -26.43 -15.32
CA PRO A 350 -4.64 -25.66 -15.23
C PRO A 350 -5.01 -25.07 -16.59
N ILE A 351 -6.18 -25.40 -17.12
CA ILE A 351 -6.73 -24.80 -18.35
C ILE A 351 -7.48 -23.50 -18.03
N ARG A 352 -8.16 -23.47 -16.88
CA ARG A 352 -8.91 -22.31 -16.40
C ARG A 352 -8.71 -22.20 -14.91
N GLU A 353 -8.57 -20.98 -14.43
CA GLU A 353 -8.59 -20.64 -13.01
C GLU A 353 -9.47 -19.41 -12.81
N ARG A 354 -10.26 -19.42 -11.74
CA ARG A 354 -10.93 -18.25 -11.22
C ARG A 354 -10.81 -18.20 -9.71
N ARG A 355 -10.25 -17.12 -9.18
CA ARG A 355 -10.08 -16.86 -7.74
C ARG A 355 -11.02 -15.73 -7.32
N VAL A 356 -11.75 -15.91 -6.22
CA VAL A 356 -12.61 -14.89 -5.62
C VAL A 356 -12.33 -14.80 -4.15
N LEU A 357 -11.87 -13.64 -3.71
CA LEU A 357 -11.91 -13.26 -2.31
C LEU A 357 -13.23 -12.55 -2.04
N ASP A 358 -14.08 -13.17 -1.22
CA ASP A 358 -15.32 -12.58 -0.74
C ASP A 358 -15.07 -11.81 0.56
N LEU A 359 -15.01 -10.48 0.46
CA LEU A 359 -14.71 -9.59 1.58
C LEU A 359 -15.84 -9.58 2.62
N LYS A 360 -17.09 -9.83 2.21
CA LYS A 360 -18.24 -9.90 3.15
C LYS A 360 -18.29 -11.19 3.94
N ARG A 361 -17.70 -12.26 3.41
CA ARG A 361 -17.67 -13.58 4.04
C ARG A 361 -16.32 -13.93 4.64
N ALA A 362 -15.26 -13.22 4.29
CA ALA A 362 -13.86 -13.55 4.59
C ALA A 362 -13.45 -14.96 4.10
N VAL A 363 -13.90 -15.28 2.88
CA VAL A 363 -13.69 -16.59 2.25
C VAL A 363 -12.95 -16.42 0.93
N LEU A 364 -11.92 -17.24 0.71
CA LEU A 364 -11.27 -17.36 -0.59
C LEU A 364 -11.76 -18.62 -1.30
N GLU A 365 -12.28 -18.46 -2.51
CA GLU A 365 -12.68 -19.54 -3.41
C GLU A 365 -11.78 -19.56 -4.65
N ARG A 366 -11.28 -20.75 -5.03
CA ARG A 366 -10.61 -21.00 -6.31
C ARG A 366 -11.37 -22.08 -7.07
N ARG A 367 -11.68 -21.82 -8.34
CA ARG A 367 -12.25 -22.81 -9.27
C ARG A 367 -11.25 -23.07 -10.38
N LEU A 368 -10.93 -24.33 -10.59
CA LEU A 368 -9.92 -24.76 -11.55
C LEU A 368 -10.48 -25.86 -12.45
N LEU A 369 -10.09 -25.82 -13.72
CA LEU A 369 -10.20 -26.95 -14.63
C LEU A 369 -8.79 -27.45 -14.92
N LEU A 370 -8.46 -28.65 -14.42
CA LEU A 370 -7.16 -29.29 -14.64
C LEU A 370 -7.26 -30.30 -15.78
N GLU A 371 -6.17 -30.45 -16.54
CA GLU A 371 -6.01 -31.50 -17.55
C GLU A 371 -4.66 -32.21 -17.37
N SER A 372 -4.70 -33.55 -17.43
CA SER A 372 -3.50 -34.40 -17.41
C SER A 372 -2.92 -34.60 -18.80
N ALA A 373 -1.71 -35.18 -18.88
CA ALA A 373 -1.04 -35.48 -20.16
C ALA A 373 -1.83 -36.46 -21.06
N ASP A 374 -2.72 -37.27 -20.49
CA ASP A 374 -3.63 -38.17 -21.21
C ASP A 374 -5.04 -37.57 -21.42
N HIS A 375 -5.16 -36.24 -21.36
CA HIS A 375 -6.37 -35.46 -21.62
C HIS A 375 -7.56 -35.75 -20.69
N ARG A 376 -7.31 -36.34 -19.52
CA ARG A 376 -8.34 -36.48 -18.49
C ARG A 376 -8.51 -35.15 -17.77
N ARG A 377 -9.77 -34.73 -17.63
CA ARG A 377 -10.12 -33.45 -17.01
C ARG A 377 -10.67 -33.62 -15.60
N LEU A 378 -10.22 -32.76 -14.70
CA LEU A 378 -10.65 -32.73 -13.31
C LEU A 378 -11.09 -31.29 -12.97
N GLU A 379 -12.36 -31.11 -12.63
CA GLU A 379 -12.81 -29.86 -12.04
C GLU A 379 -12.48 -29.86 -10.54
N VAL A 380 -11.91 -28.76 -10.07
CA VAL A 380 -11.52 -28.58 -8.67
C VAL A 380 -12.07 -27.26 -8.15
N VAL A 381 -12.79 -27.30 -7.03
CA VAL A 381 -13.25 -26.12 -6.30
C VAL A 381 -12.65 -26.15 -4.90
N GLN A 382 -11.81 -25.18 -4.59
CA GLN A 382 -11.22 -24.98 -3.28
C GLN A 382 -11.91 -23.80 -2.59
N THR A 383 -12.35 -23.98 -1.35
CA THR A 383 -12.92 -22.92 -0.51
C THR A 383 -12.22 -22.93 0.83
N ARG A 384 -11.66 -21.80 1.26
CA ARG A 384 -10.96 -21.70 2.55
C ARG A 384 -11.30 -20.44 3.32
N PHE A 385 -11.13 -20.55 4.64
CA PHE A 385 -11.23 -19.44 5.59
C PHE A 385 -10.35 -19.67 6.82
N VAL A 386 -9.88 -18.57 7.40
CA VAL A 386 -9.30 -18.53 8.75
C VAL A 386 -10.45 -18.17 9.70
N SER A 387 -10.74 -19.02 10.67
CA SER A 387 -11.97 -18.90 11.46
C SER A 387 -11.94 -17.65 12.34
N MET A 388 -12.98 -16.83 12.23
CA MET A 388 -13.20 -15.71 13.15
C MET A 388 -13.92 -16.16 14.43
N ALA A 389 -14.56 -17.33 14.40
CA ALA A 389 -15.25 -17.91 15.55
C ALA A 389 -14.32 -18.70 16.48
N GLU A 390 -13.23 -19.26 15.96
CA GLU A 390 -12.19 -19.97 16.71
C GLU A 390 -10.82 -19.49 16.21
N PRO A 391 -10.09 -18.65 16.98
CA PRO A 391 -8.91 -17.94 16.48
C PRO A 391 -7.76 -18.87 16.03
N HIS A 392 -7.72 -20.10 16.55
CA HIS A 392 -6.67 -21.07 16.26
C HIS A 392 -6.93 -21.91 15.00
N LEU A 393 -8.05 -21.72 14.28
CA LEU A 393 -8.53 -22.67 13.28
C LEU A 393 -8.42 -22.15 11.83
N LEU A 394 -7.84 -22.97 10.96
CA LEU A 394 -7.82 -22.83 9.50
C LEU A 394 -8.60 -23.99 8.86
N VAL A 395 -9.44 -23.71 7.88
CA VAL A 395 -10.26 -24.72 7.19
C VAL A 395 -10.14 -24.58 5.67
N LEU A 396 -9.94 -25.70 4.98
CA LEU A 396 -9.92 -25.81 3.53
C LEU A 396 -10.84 -26.96 3.08
N ALA A 397 -11.81 -26.68 2.22
CA ALA A 397 -12.56 -27.69 1.50
C ALA A 397 -12.11 -27.73 0.03
N THR A 398 -11.85 -28.92 -0.48
CA THR A 398 -11.54 -29.19 -1.89
C THR A 398 -12.58 -30.15 -2.44
N VAL A 399 -13.38 -29.69 -3.39
CA VAL A 399 -14.35 -30.50 -4.13
C VAL A 399 -13.73 -30.87 -5.47
N ILE A 400 -13.67 -32.17 -5.79
CA ILE A 400 -13.13 -32.68 -7.05
C ILE A 400 -14.20 -33.44 -7.83
N THR A 401 -14.25 -33.21 -9.15
CA THR A 401 -15.20 -33.87 -10.07
C THR A 401 -14.46 -34.35 -11.32
N ALA A 402 -14.47 -35.67 -11.55
CA ALA A 402 -13.89 -36.26 -12.75
C ALA A 402 -14.83 -36.06 -13.96
N LEU A 403 -14.34 -35.45 -15.04
CA LEU A 403 -15.16 -35.11 -16.20
C LEU A 403 -15.00 -36.16 -17.31
N GLY A 404 -16.00 -37.03 -17.44
CA GLY A 404 -16.04 -38.04 -18.51
C GLY A 404 -15.17 -39.28 -18.28
N TRP A 405 -14.65 -39.49 -17.07
CA TRP A 405 -13.88 -40.67 -16.69
C TRP A 405 -14.10 -41.07 -15.23
N SER A 406 -13.83 -42.34 -14.91
CA SER A 406 -13.85 -42.90 -13.55
C SER A 406 -12.50 -43.54 -13.25
N GLY A 407 -12.06 -43.52 -12.00
CA GLY A 407 -10.75 -44.04 -11.62
C GLY A 407 -10.33 -43.63 -10.21
N GLU A 408 -9.05 -43.77 -9.90
CA GLU A 408 -8.52 -43.43 -8.59
C GLU A 408 -7.69 -42.14 -8.61
N VAL A 409 -7.89 -41.32 -7.58
CA VAL A 409 -7.09 -40.12 -7.29
C VAL A 409 -6.45 -40.29 -5.92
N GLU A 410 -5.17 -39.96 -5.84
CA GLU A 410 -4.47 -39.85 -4.56
C GLU A 410 -4.45 -38.40 -4.08
N VAL A 411 -4.72 -38.22 -2.80
CA VAL A 411 -4.71 -36.91 -2.11
C VAL A 411 -3.61 -36.91 -1.07
N ARG A 412 -2.75 -35.90 -1.10
CA ARG A 412 -1.70 -35.68 -0.12
C ARG A 412 -2.01 -34.42 0.70
N SER A 413 -2.30 -34.59 1.97
CA SER A 413 -2.64 -33.51 2.91
C SER A 413 -1.67 -33.48 4.08
N GLY A 414 -1.06 -32.34 4.38
CA GLY A 414 -0.03 -32.27 5.41
C GLY A 414 0.33 -30.89 5.90
N VAL A 415 1.36 -30.80 6.72
CA VAL A 415 1.93 -29.54 7.22
C VAL A 415 3.43 -29.55 6.93
N ASN A 416 3.94 -28.46 6.38
CA ASN A 416 5.36 -28.29 6.10
C ASN A 416 6.04 -27.47 7.19
N ALA A 417 6.88 -28.13 7.99
CA ALA A 417 7.68 -27.51 9.06
C ALA A 417 8.99 -26.88 8.56
N GLY A 418 9.33 -27.05 7.28
CA GLY A 418 10.59 -26.60 6.68
C GLY A 418 10.53 -25.25 5.97
N VAL A 419 9.57 -24.40 6.35
CA VAL A 419 9.43 -23.05 5.80
C VAL A 419 10.62 -22.17 6.20
N ARG A 420 10.87 -21.14 5.38
CA ARG A 420 11.94 -20.15 5.55
C ARG A 420 11.35 -18.76 5.32
N ASN A 421 12.01 -17.75 5.87
CA ASN A 421 11.70 -16.35 5.57
C ASN A 421 12.48 -15.93 4.32
N ALA A 422 11.83 -15.93 3.16
CA ALA A 422 12.43 -15.60 1.88
C ALA A 422 11.53 -14.72 1.00
N ASN A 423 10.60 -13.97 1.62
CA ASN A 423 9.65 -13.12 0.89
C ASN A 423 10.21 -11.74 0.55
N LEU A 424 11.30 -11.32 1.22
CA LEU A 424 11.97 -10.06 0.95
C LEU A 424 12.81 -10.13 -0.35
N PRO A 425 12.80 -9.05 -1.16
CA PRO A 425 13.56 -8.99 -2.42
C PRO A 425 15.07 -8.77 -2.19
N GLU A 426 15.47 -8.24 -1.04
CA GLU A 426 16.88 -8.06 -0.68
C GLU A 426 17.60 -9.42 -0.66
N PRO A 427 18.83 -9.51 -1.21
CA PRO A 427 19.58 -10.76 -1.16
C PRO A 427 19.78 -11.18 0.30
N ALA A 428 19.27 -12.35 0.67
CA ALA A 428 19.44 -12.90 2.01
C ALA A 428 20.94 -13.12 2.28
N GLN A 429 21.58 -12.18 2.98
CA GLN A 429 22.97 -12.30 3.39
C GLN A 429 23.02 -12.90 4.81
N GLY A 430 22.43 -14.07 5.03
CA GLY A 430 22.35 -14.64 6.38
C GLY A 430 21.51 -15.89 6.47
N SER A 431 21.18 -16.29 7.71
CA SER A 431 20.26 -17.41 7.94
C SER A 431 18.80 -16.95 7.81
N ASP A 432 18.06 -17.58 6.91
CA ASP A 432 16.60 -17.45 6.76
C ASP A 432 15.81 -18.52 7.55
N LEU A 433 16.54 -19.37 8.30
CA LEU A 433 15.97 -20.48 9.06
C LEU A 433 15.60 -20.06 10.48
N HIS A 434 14.30 -19.91 10.72
CA HIS A 434 13.73 -19.47 12.01
C HIS A 434 13.17 -20.62 12.84
N LEU A 435 12.94 -21.79 12.24
CA LEU A 435 12.25 -22.91 12.85
C LEU A 435 13.12 -24.18 12.86
N ALA A 436 13.02 -24.94 13.93
CA ALA A 436 13.49 -26.32 14.01
C ALA A 436 12.29 -27.29 14.04
N ASP A 437 12.30 -28.32 13.20
CA ASP A 437 11.30 -29.40 13.22
C ASP A 437 11.50 -30.26 14.48
N ARG A 438 10.45 -30.35 15.29
CA ARG A 438 10.42 -31.02 16.60
C ARG A 438 9.37 -32.13 16.63
N THR A 439 8.80 -32.45 15.49
CA THR A 439 7.77 -33.46 15.35
C THR A 439 8.33 -34.83 15.74
N ALA A 440 7.73 -35.45 16.76
CA ALA A 440 8.14 -36.76 17.22
C ALA A 440 8.00 -37.80 16.09
N SER A 441 9.04 -38.60 15.86
CA SER A 441 8.97 -39.72 14.90
C SER A 441 8.02 -40.79 15.45
N ARG A 442 6.76 -40.77 15.02
CA ARG A 442 5.78 -41.79 15.40
C ARG A 442 6.05 -43.09 14.63
N ARG A 443 6.00 -44.23 15.32
CA ARG A 443 5.89 -45.54 14.67
C ARG A 443 4.50 -45.64 14.04
N SER A 444 4.43 -45.98 12.76
CA SER A 444 3.17 -46.21 12.04
C SER A 444 2.32 -47.23 12.79
N SER A 445 1.15 -46.83 13.29
CA SER A 445 0.15 -47.76 13.83
C SER A 445 -0.77 -48.20 12.68
N PRO A 446 -0.79 -49.49 12.29
CA PRO A 446 -1.74 -49.98 11.30
C PRO A 446 -3.18 -49.76 11.80
N GLY A 447 -4.08 -49.27 10.93
CA GLY A 447 -5.51 -49.17 11.23
C GLY A 447 -5.99 -47.84 11.82
N ARG A 448 -5.27 -46.73 11.61
CA ARG A 448 -5.68 -45.41 12.08
C ARG A 448 -6.97 -44.94 11.37
N LEU A 449 -7.93 -44.46 12.15
CA LEU A 449 -9.18 -43.87 11.63
C LEU A 449 -8.89 -42.55 10.91
N GLN A 450 -9.66 -42.25 9.87
CA GLN A 450 -9.55 -41.04 9.05
C GLN A 450 -9.69 -39.73 9.84
N ASP A 451 -10.40 -39.76 10.97
CA ASP A 451 -10.65 -38.60 11.82
C ASP A 451 -9.57 -38.34 12.90
N ALA A 452 -8.53 -39.19 12.98
CA ALA A 452 -7.50 -39.05 14.01
C ALA A 452 -6.50 -37.93 13.67
N ALA A 453 -6.49 -36.87 14.48
CA ALA A 453 -5.61 -35.71 14.27
C ALA A 453 -4.12 -36.08 14.31
N SER A 454 -3.40 -35.68 13.26
CA SER A 454 -1.93 -35.65 13.21
C SER A 454 -1.43 -34.32 13.77
N VAL A 455 -0.22 -34.29 14.33
CA VAL A 455 0.35 -33.06 14.91
C VAL A 455 1.77 -32.92 14.41
N VAL A 456 2.10 -31.72 13.95
CA VAL A 456 3.45 -31.26 13.61
C VAL A 456 3.84 -30.21 14.63
N GLU A 457 5.05 -30.32 15.16
CA GLU A 457 5.59 -29.39 16.15
C GLU A 457 6.90 -28.80 15.67
N VAL A 458 7.05 -27.50 15.87
CA VAL A 458 8.29 -26.76 15.63
C VAL A 458 8.66 -25.92 16.85
N GLU A 459 9.89 -25.44 16.87
CA GLU A 459 10.37 -24.47 17.85
C GLU A 459 11.17 -23.39 17.13
N THR A 460 10.97 -22.13 17.50
CA THR A 460 11.81 -21.05 17.00
C THR A 460 13.24 -21.19 17.51
N THR A 461 14.24 -20.94 16.65
CA THR A 461 15.64 -21.30 16.89
C THR A 461 16.31 -20.53 18.03
N GLN A 462 15.84 -19.32 18.33
CA GLN A 462 16.38 -18.42 19.35
C GLN A 462 15.33 -18.06 20.41
N SER A 463 14.10 -17.70 20.01
CA SER A 463 13.07 -17.26 20.97
C SER A 463 12.38 -18.42 21.70
N LEU A 464 12.66 -19.68 21.31
CA LEU A 464 12.17 -20.92 21.94
C LEU A 464 10.64 -21.02 22.05
N ILE A 465 9.93 -20.36 21.15
CA ILE A 465 8.48 -20.44 21.04
C ILE A 465 8.14 -21.77 20.36
N ARG A 466 7.40 -22.63 21.07
CA ARG A 466 6.88 -23.89 20.52
C ARG A 466 5.59 -23.59 19.74
N ILE A 467 5.48 -24.14 18.54
CA ILE A 467 4.28 -24.01 17.70
C ILE A 467 3.84 -25.41 17.30
N ALA A 468 2.58 -25.74 17.55
CA ALA A 468 1.96 -27.00 17.17
C ALA A 468 0.84 -26.76 16.15
N ALA A 469 0.87 -27.51 15.06
CA ALA A 469 -0.19 -27.58 14.06
C ALA A 469 -0.81 -28.98 14.09
N ALA A 470 -2.01 -29.10 14.66
CA ALA A 470 -2.81 -30.31 14.61
C ALA A 470 -3.69 -30.27 13.36
N PHE A 471 -3.70 -31.33 12.54
CA PHE A 471 -4.52 -31.40 11.34
C PHE A 471 -5.26 -32.73 11.20
N ARG A 472 -6.44 -32.68 10.57
CA ARG A 472 -7.19 -33.85 10.10
C ARG A 472 -7.69 -33.63 8.68
N THR A 473 -7.89 -34.72 7.94
CA THR A 473 -8.43 -34.70 6.57
C THR A 473 -9.61 -35.66 6.47
N TYR A 474 -10.80 -35.11 6.28
CA TYR A 474 -12.06 -35.85 6.18
C TYR A 474 -12.53 -35.90 4.72
N VAL A 475 -13.14 -37.02 4.30
CA VAL A 475 -13.74 -37.17 2.97
C VAL A 475 -15.21 -37.51 3.15
N ALA A 476 -16.09 -36.68 2.60
CA ALA A 476 -17.52 -36.80 2.85
C ALA A 476 -18.07 -38.18 2.41
N GLY A 477 -18.71 -38.87 3.35
CA GLY A 477 -19.43 -40.13 3.10
C GLY A 477 -18.56 -41.34 2.74
N LYS A 478 -17.23 -41.28 2.90
CA LYS A 478 -16.31 -42.38 2.55
C LYS A 478 -15.24 -42.57 3.63
N ALA A 479 -15.05 -43.81 4.07
CA ALA A 479 -13.85 -44.20 4.81
C ALA A 479 -12.69 -44.43 3.82
N ALA A 480 -11.61 -43.67 3.94
CA ALA A 480 -10.42 -43.83 3.11
C ALA A 480 -9.27 -44.45 3.93
N ALA A 481 -8.49 -45.34 3.32
CA ALA A 481 -7.24 -45.81 3.91
C ALA A 481 -6.24 -44.66 3.97
N VAL A 482 -5.73 -44.37 5.17
CA VAL A 482 -4.77 -43.28 5.40
C VAL A 482 -3.37 -43.87 5.58
N LYS A 483 -2.41 -43.33 4.83
CA LYS A 483 -0.99 -43.65 4.99
C LYS A 483 -0.21 -42.40 5.39
N ASP A 484 0.36 -42.40 6.60
CA ASP A 484 1.28 -41.34 7.03
C ASP A 484 2.58 -41.39 6.20
N GLY A 485 3.13 -40.21 5.90
CA GLY A 485 4.35 -40.04 5.11
C GLY A 485 5.14 -38.80 5.53
N ARG A 486 6.42 -38.77 5.17
CA ARG A 486 7.33 -37.65 5.43
C ARG A 486 8.31 -37.47 4.28
N LYS A 487 8.54 -36.23 3.86
CA LYS A 487 9.57 -35.83 2.88
C LYS A 487 10.31 -34.61 3.45
N GLY A 488 11.51 -34.81 4.00
CA GLY A 488 12.20 -33.75 4.74
C GLY A 488 11.38 -33.30 5.96
N ALA A 489 11.09 -32.00 6.05
CA ALA A 489 10.25 -31.41 7.08
C ALA A 489 8.76 -31.33 6.70
N PHE A 490 8.37 -31.89 5.55
CA PHE A 490 6.96 -32.01 5.17
C PHE A 490 6.37 -33.32 5.71
N HIS A 491 5.40 -33.21 6.63
CA HIS A 491 4.71 -34.33 7.26
C HIS A 491 3.28 -34.40 6.73
N PHE A 492 2.87 -35.53 6.17
CA PHE A 492 1.62 -35.63 5.43
C PHE A 492 0.93 -36.99 5.57
N GLN A 493 -0.31 -37.02 5.10
CA GLN A 493 -1.15 -38.20 4.94
C GLN A 493 -1.52 -38.35 3.47
N THR A 494 -1.46 -39.59 2.98
CA THR A 494 -1.95 -39.95 1.64
C THR A 494 -3.26 -40.71 1.77
N LEU A 495 -4.28 -40.29 1.02
CA LEU A 495 -5.59 -40.92 0.92
C LEU A 495 -5.83 -41.35 -0.53
N LEU A 496 -6.34 -42.56 -0.73
CA LEU A 496 -6.74 -43.07 -2.05
C LEU A 496 -8.25 -42.95 -2.21
N LEU A 497 -8.70 -42.24 -3.25
CA LEU A 497 -10.11 -41.91 -3.47
C LEU A 497 -10.62 -42.45 -4.81
N PRO A 498 -11.61 -43.35 -4.82
CA PRO A 498 -12.29 -43.72 -6.05
C PRO A 498 -13.26 -42.61 -6.49
N LEU A 499 -13.12 -42.15 -7.73
CA LEU A 499 -13.98 -41.19 -8.41
C LEU A 499 -14.84 -41.87 -9.47
N ALA A 500 -16.10 -41.46 -9.53
CA ALA A 500 -17.02 -41.80 -10.60
C ALA A 500 -17.25 -40.57 -11.48
N ALA A 501 -17.34 -40.77 -12.80
CA ALA A 501 -17.57 -39.69 -13.76
C ALA A 501 -18.78 -38.82 -13.34
N GLY A 502 -18.56 -37.50 -13.31
CA GLY A 502 -19.59 -36.50 -12.98
C GLY A 502 -20.01 -36.43 -11.51
N THR A 503 -19.48 -37.30 -10.63
CA THR A 503 -19.81 -37.26 -9.19
C THR A 503 -18.76 -36.45 -8.43
N ALA A 504 -19.21 -35.38 -7.76
CA ALA A 504 -18.35 -34.56 -6.91
C ALA A 504 -17.98 -35.27 -5.60
N VAL A 505 -16.73 -35.15 -5.16
CA VAL A 505 -16.24 -35.63 -3.85
C VAL A 505 -15.62 -34.47 -3.09
N ARG A 506 -16.08 -34.23 -1.85
CA ARG A 506 -15.55 -33.18 -0.97
C ARG A 506 -14.51 -33.74 0.00
N ILE A 507 -13.36 -33.09 0.05
CA ILE A 507 -12.26 -33.33 0.99
C ILE A 507 -12.15 -32.10 1.88
N THR A 508 -12.26 -32.26 3.19
CA THR A 508 -12.13 -31.17 4.16
C THR A 508 -10.87 -31.37 4.98
N LYS A 509 -9.97 -30.39 4.93
CA LYS A 509 -8.81 -30.27 5.82
C LYS A 509 -9.10 -29.23 6.88
N THR A 510 -8.93 -29.62 8.14
CA THR A 510 -9.06 -28.72 9.29
C THR A 510 -7.75 -28.72 10.05
N VAL A 511 -7.21 -27.53 10.31
CA VAL A 511 -5.94 -27.36 11.03
C VAL A 511 -6.16 -26.43 12.22
N ALA A 512 -5.71 -26.85 13.40
CA ALA A 512 -5.62 -26.01 14.58
C ALA A 512 -4.15 -25.69 14.88
N VAL A 513 -3.85 -24.43 15.13
CA VAL A 513 -2.50 -23.92 15.37
C VAL A 513 -2.48 -23.26 16.73
N VAL A 514 -1.55 -23.69 17.60
CA VAL A 514 -1.39 -23.17 18.95
C VAL A 514 0.10 -22.98 19.23
N THR A 515 0.44 -21.96 20.01
CA THR A 515 1.80 -21.63 20.42
C THR A 515 1.98 -21.74 21.93
N SER A 516 3.23 -21.77 22.40
CA SER A 516 3.53 -21.69 23.83
C SER A 516 3.24 -20.33 24.47
N ARG A 517 2.81 -19.34 23.69
CA ARG A 517 2.35 -18.03 24.19
C ARG A 517 0.86 -17.99 24.50
N ASP A 518 0.10 -18.99 24.05
CA ASP A 518 -1.33 -19.04 24.31
C ASP A 518 -1.61 -19.33 25.79
N ARG A 519 -2.66 -18.68 26.30
CA ARG A 519 -3.08 -18.81 27.70
C ARG A 519 -3.93 -20.07 27.89
N ALA A 520 -3.93 -20.59 29.11
CA ALA A 520 -4.80 -21.71 29.54
C ALA A 520 -4.61 -23.02 28.74
N ILE A 521 -3.38 -23.32 28.31
CA ILE A 521 -3.00 -24.60 27.71
C ILE A 521 -1.96 -25.34 28.57
N SER A 522 -1.92 -26.67 28.49
CA SER A 522 -0.85 -27.47 29.12
C SER A 522 0.40 -27.56 28.23
N SER A 523 0.21 -27.68 26.92
CA SER A 523 1.24 -27.62 25.90
C SER A 523 0.62 -27.22 24.55
N PRO A 524 1.41 -26.72 23.58
CA PRO A 524 0.88 -26.42 22.25
C PRO A 524 0.25 -27.64 21.56
N GLU A 525 0.86 -28.82 21.64
CA GLU A 525 0.27 -30.06 21.08
C GLU A 525 -1.11 -30.33 21.68
N THR A 526 -1.24 -30.31 23.01
CA THR A 526 -2.51 -30.62 23.67
C THR A 526 -3.58 -29.57 23.39
N GLY A 527 -3.19 -28.29 23.34
CA GLY A 527 -4.07 -27.19 22.94
C GLY A 527 -4.60 -27.35 21.52
N ALA A 528 -3.72 -27.59 20.54
CA ALA A 528 -4.11 -27.76 19.14
C ALA A 528 -5.04 -28.97 18.93
N ARG A 529 -4.79 -30.08 19.64
CA ARG A 529 -5.70 -31.24 19.64
C ARG A 529 -7.07 -30.90 20.21
N ALA A 530 -7.10 -30.24 21.37
CA ALA A 530 -8.34 -29.88 22.04
C ALA A 530 -9.22 -28.95 21.17
N VAL A 531 -8.60 -28.04 20.40
CA VAL A 531 -9.30 -27.21 19.41
C VAL A 531 -9.97 -28.08 18.33
N LEU A 532 -9.27 -29.05 17.73
CA LEU A 532 -9.86 -29.93 16.72
C LEU A 532 -10.96 -30.85 17.28
N GLU A 533 -10.80 -31.32 18.52
CA GLU A 533 -11.78 -32.17 19.19
C GLU A 533 -13.08 -31.40 19.45
N ARG A 534 -13.01 -30.16 19.95
CA ARG A 534 -14.20 -29.36 20.29
C ARG A 534 -14.93 -28.78 19.08
N THR A 535 -14.21 -28.51 17.98
CA THR A 535 -14.79 -27.84 16.79
C THR A 535 -15.51 -28.79 15.85
N GLY A 536 -15.21 -30.09 15.88
CA GLY A 536 -15.81 -31.06 14.95
C GLY A 536 -15.36 -30.87 13.49
N GLY A 537 -15.68 -31.84 12.63
CA GLY A 537 -15.14 -31.91 11.26
C GLY A 537 -16.04 -31.38 10.13
N ASP A 538 -17.25 -30.90 10.46
CA ASP A 538 -18.24 -30.51 9.45
C ASP A 538 -17.95 -29.12 8.87
N PHE A 539 -17.66 -29.06 7.57
CA PHE A 539 -17.27 -27.82 6.90
C PHE A 539 -18.37 -26.76 6.94
N ASP A 540 -19.62 -27.16 6.67
CA ASP A 540 -20.72 -26.20 6.51
C ASP A 540 -21.06 -25.54 7.87
N SER A 541 -21.01 -26.30 8.97
CA SER A 541 -21.16 -25.77 10.34
C SER A 541 -20.02 -24.81 10.72
N LEU A 542 -18.76 -25.17 10.41
CA LEU A 542 -17.61 -24.32 10.70
C LEU A 542 -17.66 -23.01 9.90
N LEU A 543 -18.04 -23.08 8.61
CA LEU A 543 -18.19 -21.92 7.75
C LEU A 543 -19.30 -21.00 8.25
N ALA A 544 -20.47 -21.55 8.63
CA ALA A 544 -21.57 -20.76 9.17
C ALA A 544 -21.17 -20.02 10.46
N ALA A 545 -20.43 -20.69 11.36
CA ALA A 545 -19.91 -20.06 12.57
C ALA A 545 -18.91 -18.94 12.26
N HIS A 546 -18.00 -19.16 11.31
CA HIS A 546 -17.04 -18.16 10.83
C HIS A 546 -17.77 -16.94 10.24
N GLU A 547 -18.70 -17.13 9.30
CA GLU A 547 -19.40 -16.03 8.64
C GLU A 547 -20.23 -15.18 9.62
N GLU A 548 -20.83 -15.82 10.62
CA GLU A 548 -21.58 -15.14 11.67
C GLU A 548 -20.66 -14.33 12.58
N ALA A 549 -19.49 -14.87 12.95
CA ALA A 549 -18.47 -14.12 13.69
C ALA A 549 -17.91 -12.96 12.86
N TRP A 550 -17.56 -13.20 11.59
CA TRP A 550 -17.05 -12.18 10.68
C TRP A 550 -18.04 -11.04 10.47
N ARG A 551 -19.33 -11.35 10.29
CA ARG A 551 -20.37 -10.31 10.14
C ARG A 551 -20.48 -9.40 11.37
N ARG A 552 -20.16 -9.90 12.56
CA ARG A 552 -20.12 -9.08 13.79
C ARG A 552 -18.88 -8.20 13.83
N GLU A 553 -17.72 -8.74 13.45
CA GLU A 553 -16.47 -7.96 13.36
C GLU A 553 -16.54 -6.86 12.30
N LEU A 554 -17.06 -7.16 11.11
CA LEU A 554 -17.08 -6.23 9.97
C LEU A 554 -18.06 -5.07 10.17
N ARG A 555 -19.19 -5.29 10.87
CA ARG A 555 -20.31 -4.35 10.93
C ARG A 555 -19.92 -2.94 11.41
N PRO A 556 -19.17 -2.75 12.52
CA PRO A 556 -18.77 -1.42 12.99
C PRO A 556 -17.83 -0.69 12.02
N PHE A 557 -17.16 -1.43 11.13
CA PHE A 557 -16.19 -0.91 10.19
C PHE A 557 -16.77 -0.56 8.83
N MET A 558 -18.03 -0.93 8.56
CA MET A 558 -18.67 -0.60 7.30
C MET A 558 -18.74 0.92 7.10
N VAL A 559 -18.20 1.37 5.96
CA VAL A 559 -18.30 2.75 5.49
C VAL A 559 -19.09 2.74 4.19
N GLU A 560 -20.29 3.31 4.21
CA GLU A 560 -21.12 3.43 3.02
C GLU A 560 -20.76 4.73 2.30
N ILE A 561 -20.29 4.61 1.06
CA ILE A 561 -19.98 5.76 0.20
C ILE A 561 -20.72 5.66 -1.13
N ASP A 562 -21.12 6.82 -1.65
CA ASP A 562 -21.62 6.96 -3.02
C ASP A 562 -20.48 7.38 -3.95
N ALA A 563 -19.77 6.37 -4.46
CA ALA A 563 -18.57 6.48 -5.30
C ALA A 563 -18.50 5.33 -6.33
N PRO A 564 -17.62 5.39 -7.35
CA PRO A 564 -17.43 4.32 -8.33
C PRO A 564 -17.16 2.95 -7.70
N VAL A 565 -17.45 1.86 -8.44
CA VAL A 565 -17.34 0.48 -7.93
C VAL A 565 -15.92 0.12 -7.48
N GLN A 566 -14.89 0.58 -8.20
CA GLN A 566 -13.48 0.38 -7.85
C GLN A 566 -13.14 1.04 -6.51
N VAL A 567 -13.44 2.33 -6.34
CA VAL A 567 -13.22 3.06 -5.08
C VAL A 567 -13.88 2.34 -3.90
N ARG A 568 -15.11 1.85 -4.08
CA ARG A 568 -15.81 1.08 -3.04
C ARG A 568 -15.16 -0.28 -2.78
N LEU A 569 -14.73 -0.99 -3.83
CA LEU A 569 -14.01 -2.26 -3.70
C LEU A 569 -12.72 -2.08 -2.89
N VAL A 570 -11.90 -1.12 -3.26
CA VAL A 570 -10.60 -0.87 -2.62
C VAL A 570 -10.77 -0.42 -1.17
N LEU A 571 -11.72 0.49 -0.89
CA LEU A 571 -11.99 0.88 0.49
C LEU A 571 -12.48 -0.32 1.34
N ASN A 572 -13.34 -1.19 0.79
CA ASN A 572 -13.77 -2.40 1.47
C ASN A 572 -12.63 -3.41 1.64
N LEU A 573 -11.69 -3.48 0.69
CA LEU A 573 -10.48 -4.30 0.76
C LEU A 573 -9.56 -3.81 1.89
N HIS A 574 -9.40 -2.49 2.05
CA HIS A 574 -8.64 -1.89 3.15
C HIS A 574 -9.26 -2.18 4.51
N ILE A 575 -10.59 -2.05 4.63
CA ILE A 575 -11.34 -2.46 5.84
C ILE A 575 -11.13 -3.95 6.12
N PHE A 576 -11.26 -4.78 5.10
CA PHE A 576 -11.08 -6.23 5.19
C PHE A 576 -9.69 -6.57 5.74
N HIS A 577 -8.62 -6.04 5.16
CA HIS A 577 -7.24 -6.34 5.55
C HIS A 577 -6.82 -5.75 6.90
N LEU A 578 -7.38 -4.61 7.29
CA LEU A 578 -7.27 -4.12 8.66
C LEU A 578 -7.78 -5.19 9.63
N LEU A 579 -8.96 -5.75 9.36
CA LEU A 579 -9.60 -6.78 10.17
C LEU A 579 -9.02 -8.19 9.96
N GLN A 580 -8.23 -8.44 8.92
CA GLN A 580 -7.43 -9.67 8.85
C GLN A 580 -6.23 -9.61 9.79
N THR A 581 -5.76 -8.38 10.11
CA THR A 581 -4.59 -8.14 10.96
C THR A 581 -4.94 -7.85 12.42
N LEU A 582 -5.99 -7.07 12.66
CA LEU A 582 -6.34 -6.53 13.99
C LEU A 582 -7.83 -6.75 14.26
N THR A 583 -8.15 -7.59 15.24
CA THR A 583 -9.53 -7.93 15.63
C THR A 583 -9.65 -8.01 17.15
N GLN A 584 -10.84 -8.34 17.66
CA GLN A 584 -11.00 -8.69 19.07
C GLN A 584 -10.04 -9.78 19.56
N HIS A 585 -9.58 -10.70 18.69
CA HIS A 585 -8.62 -11.73 19.07
C HIS A 585 -7.24 -11.15 19.38
N THR A 586 -6.89 -10.03 18.73
CA THR A 586 -5.66 -9.28 19.01
C THR A 586 -5.70 -8.60 20.39
N ALA A 587 -6.88 -8.34 20.96
CA ALA A 587 -7.03 -7.67 22.25
C ALA A 587 -6.36 -8.43 23.41
N GLU A 588 -6.26 -9.76 23.29
CA GLU A 588 -5.67 -10.64 24.29
C GLU A 588 -4.20 -11.01 24.02
N LEU A 589 -3.68 -10.63 22.86
CA LEU A 589 -2.32 -10.93 22.42
C LEU A 589 -1.34 -9.84 22.83
N ASP A 590 -0.08 -10.24 22.90
CA ASP A 590 1.02 -9.31 23.03
C ASP A 590 1.60 -8.95 21.65
N ALA A 591 0.86 -8.13 20.91
CA ALA A 591 1.17 -7.74 19.53
C ALA A 591 0.88 -6.25 19.30
N GLY A 592 1.69 -5.61 18.43
CA GLY A 592 1.51 -4.23 17.96
C GLY A 592 1.03 -4.17 16.51
N VAL A 593 1.04 -2.98 15.93
CA VAL A 593 0.67 -2.72 14.52
C VAL A 593 1.88 -2.92 13.62
N THR A 594 1.96 -4.05 12.92
CA THR A 594 3.03 -4.30 11.96
C THR A 594 2.82 -3.49 10.67
N ALA A 595 3.89 -2.93 10.09
CA ALA A 595 3.79 -2.06 8.91
C ALA A 595 3.21 -2.78 7.66
N ARG A 596 3.33 -4.12 7.63
CA ARG A 596 2.85 -4.98 6.53
C ARG A 596 1.75 -5.98 6.92
N GLY A 597 1.11 -5.76 8.08
CA GLY A 597 0.12 -6.68 8.64
C GLY A 597 0.68 -8.09 8.85
N LEU A 598 -0.17 -9.11 8.75
CA LEU A 598 0.21 -10.54 8.74
C LEU A 598 0.26 -11.11 7.31
N HIS A 599 0.75 -10.31 6.34
CA HIS A 599 0.61 -10.59 4.90
C HIS A 599 1.94 -10.95 4.22
N GLY A 600 3.07 -10.77 4.89
CA GLY A 600 4.40 -11.03 4.34
C GLY A 600 5.51 -10.56 5.27
N GLU A 601 6.74 -10.56 4.77
CA GLU A 601 7.96 -10.23 5.55
C GLU A 601 8.48 -8.81 5.33
N GLY A 602 7.77 -7.97 4.58
CA GLY A 602 8.14 -6.57 4.40
C GLY A 602 8.35 -5.88 5.76
N TYR A 603 9.44 -5.12 5.87
CA TYR A 603 9.94 -4.56 7.13
C TYR A 603 10.14 -5.58 8.27
N ARG A 604 10.39 -6.86 7.93
CA ARG A 604 10.60 -7.96 8.89
C ARG A 604 9.43 -8.17 9.87
N GLY A 605 8.26 -7.61 9.55
CA GLY A 605 7.09 -7.59 10.44
C GLY A 605 7.19 -6.62 11.61
N HIS A 606 8.12 -5.66 11.61
CA HIS A 606 8.30 -4.72 12.73
C HIS A 606 7.14 -3.72 12.90
N VAL A 607 7.06 -3.17 14.12
CA VAL A 607 6.09 -2.19 14.57
C VAL A 607 6.73 -0.80 14.58
N PHE A 608 6.17 0.10 13.79
CA PHE A 608 6.62 1.49 13.59
C PHE A 608 5.61 2.48 14.19
N TRP A 609 5.80 3.77 13.93
CA TRP A 609 4.83 4.82 14.23
C TRP A 609 3.51 4.74 13.42
N ASP A 610 3.41 3.84 12.43
CA ASP A 610 2.24 3.61 11.55
C ASP A 610 0.90 3.45 12.30
N GLU A 611 0.94 3.07 13.57
CA GLU A 611 -0.23 3.07 14.45
C GLU A 611 -0.94 4.44 14.53
N LEU A 612 -0.26 5.57 14.24
CA LEU A 612 -0.89 6.89 14.07
C LEU A 612 -1.96 6.92 12.97
N PHE A 613 -1.83 6.08 11.94
CA PHE A 613 -2.79 5.98 10.85
C PHE A 613 -3.85 4.90 11.10
N VAL A 614 -3.55 3.93 11.96
CA VAL A 614 -4.44 2.80 12.27
C VAL A 614 -5.37 3.08 13.45
N LEU A 615 -4.85 3.66 14.53
CA LEU A 615 -5.59 3.86 15.77
C LEU A 615 -6.75 4.86 15.68
N PRO A 616 -6.77 5.90 14.81
CA PRO A 616 -7.97 6.71 14.63
C PRO A 616 -9.21 5.89 14.23
N VAL A 617 -9.02 4.87 13.40
CA VAL A 617 -10.09 3.95 12.98
C VAL A 617 -10.45 2.99 14.12
N LEU A 618 -9.47 2.30 14.72
CA LEU A 618 -9.72 1.30 15.75
C LEU A 618 -10.30 1.91 17.03
N THR A 619 -9.75 3.03 17.50
CA THR A 619 -10.23 3.70 18.72
C THR A 619 -11.70 4.06 18.62
N SER A 620 -12.15 4.48 17.43
CA SER A 620 -13.53 4.85 17.16
C SER A 620 -14.48 3.67 16.90
N ARG A 621 -14.01 2.41 16.93
CA ARG A 621 -14.84 1.24 16.58
C ARG A 621 -14.68 0.06 17.55
N THR A 622 -13.44 -0.27 17.89
CA THR A 622 -13.01 -1.37 18.76
C THR A 622 -11.93 -0.88 19.73
N PRO A 623 -12.27 0.00 20.70
CA PRO A 623 -11.31 0.61 21.61
C PRO A 623 -10.53 -0.42 22.43
N GLU A 624 -11.10 -1.59 22.73
CA GLU A 624 -10.41 -2.68 23.40
C GLU A 624 -9.17 -3.19 22.64
N VAL A 625 -9.23 -3.22 21.30
CA VAL A 625 -8.11 -3.58 20.42
C VAL A 625 -7.10 -2.42 20.35
N ALA A 626 -7.60 -1.19 20.21
CA ALA A 626 -6.72 0.00 20.27
C ALA A 626 -5.93 0.05 21.58
N ARG A 627 -6.58 -0.26 22.71
CA ARG A 627 -5.96 -0.36 24.02
C ARG A 627 -4.89 -1.45 24.06
N SER A 628 -5.12 -2.63 23.48
CA SER A 628 -4.13 -3.72 23.54
C SER A 628 -2.85 -3.37 22.76
N VAL A 629 -2.99 -2.67 21.64
CA VAL A 629 -1.88 -2.12 20.84
C VAL A 629 -1.08 -1.07 21.64
N ILE A 630 -1.77 -0.15 22.33
CA ILE A 630 -1.09 0.84 23.19
C ILE A 630 -0.45 0.14 24.40
N ASP A 631 -1.11 -0.85 24.98
CA ASP A 631 -0.58 -1.65 26.09
C ASP A 631 0.65 -2.48 25.66
N TYR A 632 0.77 -2.86 24.38
CA TYR A 632 2.00 -3.44 23.83
C TYR A 632 3.18 -2.45 23.99
N ARG A 633 3.00 -1.16 23.67
CA ARG A 633 4.01 -0.12 23.91
C ARG A 633 4.32 0.04 25.39
N TRP A 634 3.30 0.07 26.25
CA TRP A 634 3.47 0.16 27.70
C TRP A 634 4.31 -0.99 28.27
N ARG A 635 4.10 -2.23 27.79
CA ARG A 635 4.92 -3.39 28.20
C ARG A 635 6.39 -3.27 27.80
N ARG A 636 6.73 -2.46 26.79
CA ARG A 636 8.09 -2.19 26.30
C ARG A 636 8.70 -0.93 26.90
N LEU A 637 7.96 -0.20 27.73
CA LEU A 637 8.43 1.03 28.37
C LEU A 637 9.74 0.86 29.16
N PRO A 638 10.01 -0.26 29.86
CA PRO A 638 11.32 -0.48 30.49
C PRO A 638 12.49 -0.48 29.49
N ALA A 639 12.32 -1.05 28.29
CA ALA A 639 13.36 -1.04 27.25
C ALA A 639 13.58 0.37 26.70
N ALA A 640 12.51 1.13 26.49
CA ALA A 640 12.58 2.53 26.05
C ALA A 640 13.26 3.44 27.10
N ARG A 641 12.98 3.23 28.40
CA ARG A 641 13.67 3.90 29.51
C ARG A 641 15.15 3.55 29.53
N HIS A 642 15.48 2.28 29.32
CA HIS A 642 16.87 1.84 29.26
C HIS A 642 17.62 2.46 28.06
N ALA A 643 16.98 2.58 26.90
CA ALA A 643 17.54 3.23 25.72
C ALA A 643 17.88 4.71 26.00
N ALA A 644 16.97 5.46 26.61
CA ALA A 644 17.23 6.85 27.02
C ALA A 644 18.39 6.94 28.03
N ALA A 645 18.37 6.10 29.08
CA ALA A 645 19.39 6.11 30.12
C ALA A 645 20.81 5.79 29.58
N ARG A 646 20.92 4.96 28.55
CA ARG A 646 22.20 4.66 27.88
C ARG A 646 22.82 5.87 27.17
N GLU A 647 22.00 6.85 26.82
CA GLU A 647 22.42 8.13 26.23
C GLU A 647 22.55 9.23 27.29
N GLY A 648 22.41 8.89 28.58
CA GLY A 648 22.44 9.87 29.68
C GLY A 648 21.16 10.71 29.79
N LEU A 649 20.09 10.31 29.09
CA LEU A 649 18.80 11.00 29.06
C LEU A 649 17.81 10.35 30.04
N ALA A 650 16.78 11.11 30.41
CA ALA A 650 15.68 10.61 31.23
C ALA A 650 14.50 10.19 30.34
N GLY A 651 13.43 9.66 30.94
CA GLY A 651 12.21 9.33 30.20
C GLY A 651 12.32 8.06 29.35
N ALA A 652 11.47 7.96 28.33
CA ALA A 652 11.39 6.82 27.43
C ALA A 652 11.70 7.19 25.96
N LYS A 653 12.83 6.67 25.45
CA LYS A 653 13.19 6.70 24.03
C LYS A 653 12.66 5.42 23.37
N PHE A 654 11.46 5.48 22.80
CA PHE A 654 10.93 4.34 22.05
C PHE A 654 11.74 4.13 20.77
N PRO A 655 11.97 2.87 20.35
CA PRO A 655 12.72 2.58 19.13
C PRO A 655 11.94 3.01 17.88
N TRP A 656 12.66 3.27 16.78
CA TRP A 656 12.06 3.48 15.47
C TRP A 656 11.37 2.20 14.97
N GLN A 657 12.08 1.07 15.05
CA GLN A 657 11.53 -0.26 14.76
C GLN A 657 11.46 -1.09 16.03
N SER A 658 10.25 -1.52 16.39
CA SER A 658 10.00 -2.36 17.57
C SER A 658 9.53 -3.75 17.17
N ALA A 659 9.88 -4.76 17.96
CA ALA A 659 9.44 -6.13 17.77
C ALA A 659 9.10 -6.80 19.11
N SER A 660 9.83 -7.84 19.53
CA SER A 660 9.39 -8.66 20.66
C SER A 660 9.65 -8.04 22.03
N ASP A 661 10.83 -7.45 22.26
CA ASP A 661 11.27 -6.99 23.58
C ASP A 661 11.30 -5.45 23.75
N GLY A 662 11.14 -4.70 22.66
CA GLY A 662 11.14 -3.24 22.67
C GLY A 662 12.51 -2.58 22.50
N THR A 663 13.55 -3.36 22.20
CA THR A 663 14.84 -2.82 21.76
C THR A 663 14.76 -2.31 20.32
N GLU A 664 15.77 -1.53 19.91
CA GLU A 664 15.85 -0.95 18.58
C GLU A 664 16.24 -2.00 17.54
N GLU A 665 15.34 -2.25 16.58
CA GLU A 665 15.52 -3.23 15.51
C GLU A 665 15.78 -2.59 14.13
N THR A 666 15.98 -1.26 14.09
CA THR A 666 16.30 -0.58 12.83
C THR A 666 17.62 -1.12 12.25
N PRO A 667 17.62 -1.59 10.99
CA PRO A 667 18.85 -2.02 10.33
C PRO A 667 19.89 -0.91 10.33
N LYS A 668 21.17 -1.28 10.41
CA LYS A 668 22.27 -0.30 10.30
C LYS A 668 22.60 0.08 8.85
N TRP A 669 22.24 -0.80 7.92
CA TRP A 669 22.63 -0.74 6.53
C TRP A 669 21.42 -0.95 5.63
N LEU A 670 21.33 -0.13 4.58
CA LEU A 670 20.37 -0.24 3.50
C LEU A 670 21.12 -0.61 2.22
N TYR A 671 20.62 -1.59 1.46
CA TYR A 671 21.22 -1.96 0.18
C TYR A 671 20.59 -1.15 -0.96
N ASN A 672 21.42 -0.47 -1.75
CA ASN A 672 21.01 0.17 -2.99
C ASN A 672 21.29 -0.77 -4.17
N ASP A 673 20.24 -1.32 -4.76
CA ASP A 673 20.31 -2.21 -5.92
C ASP A 673 20.78 -1.52 -7.20
N ARG A 674 20.50 -0.22 -7.35
CA ARG A 674 20.91 0.59 -8.51
C ARG A 674 22.42 0.78 -8.57
N SER A 675 23.03 1.03 -7.41
CA SER A 675 24.46 1.30 -7.29
C SER A 675 25.28 0.06 -6.89
N GLY A 676 24.60 -0.97 -6.37
CA GLY A 676 25.20 -2.19 -5.84
C GLY A 676 25.90 -2.02 -4.48
N ARG A 677 25.64 -0.91 -3.76
CA ARG A 677 26.36 -0.51 -2.54
C ARG A 677 25.49 -0.59 -1.29
N TRP A 678 26.16 -0.75 -0.15
CA TRP A 678 25.56 -0.58 1.18
C TRP A 678 25.67 0.87 1.63
N VAL A 679 24.55 1.45 2.06
CA VAL A 679 24.43 2.81 2.58
C VAL A 679 24.08 2.73 4.07
N LYS A 680 24.58 3.66 4.88
CA LYS A 680 24.22 3.72 6.31
C LYS A 680 22.78 4.16 6.47
N ASP A 681 22.05 3.46 7.33
CA ASP A 681 20.70 3.84 7.73
C ASP A 681 20.73 4.60 9.07
N HIS A 682 20.27 5.85 9.04
CA HIS A 682 20.23 6.74 10.18
C HIS A 682 18.83 6.89 10.78
N SER A 683 17.86 6.08 10.35
CA SER A 683 16.46 6.17 10.76
C SER A 683 16.23 5.95 12.27
N HIS A 684 17.18 5.32 12.98
CA HIS A 684 17.15 5.20 14.44
C HIS A 684 17.21 6.56 15.18
N LEU A 685 17.55 7.65 14.49
CA LEU A 685 17.48 9.02 15.01
C LEU A 685 16.07 9.62 14.95
N GLN A 686 15.09 8.89 14.41
CA GLN A 686 13.68 9.26 14.42
C GLN A 686 13.06 9.05 15.81
N VAL A 687 13.42 9.92 16.74
CA VAL A 687 12.93 9.87 18.13
C VAL A 687 11.45 10.24 18.27
N HIS A 688 10.83 10.72 17.18
CA HIS A 688 9.42 11.10 17.13
C HIS A 688 8.46 9.90 17.26
N SER A 689 8.95 8.65 17.16
CA SER A 689 8.18 7.45 17.54
C SER A 689 7.56 7.55 18.94
N GLY A 690 8.27 8.12 19.91
CA GLY A 690 7.72 8.34 21.25
C GLY A 690 6.52 9.30 21.24
N LEU A 691 6.56 10.34 20.41
CA LEU A 691 5.46 11.32 20.26
C LEU A 691 4.22 10.65 19.68
N ALA A 692 4.39 9.74 18.71
CA ALA A 692 3.31 8.94 18.17
C ALA A 692 2.61 8.08 19.25
N VAL A 693 3.40 7.39 20.10
CA VAL A 693 2.87 6.58 21.20
C VAL A 693 2.07 7.44 22.19
N ALA A 694 2.61 8.60 22.59
CA ALA A 694 1.93 9.50 23.50
C ALA A 694 0.66 10.10 22.89
N PHE A 695 0.70 10.48 21.61
CA PHE A 695 -0.45 10.97 20.86
C PHE A 695 -1.58 9.95 20.84
N ASN A 696 -1.28 8.71 20.48
CA ASN A 696 -2.25 7.63 20.46
C ASN A 696 -2.85 7.32 21.83
N ALA A 697 -2.03 7.33 22.89
CA ALA A 697 -2.50 7.15 24.26
C ALA A 697 -3.49 8.25 24.68
N TRP A 698 -3.19 9.50 24.34
CA TRP A 698 -4.07 10.64 24.62
C TRP A 698 -5.37 10.57 23.82
N GLN A 699 -5.29 10.32 22.51
CA GLN A 699 -6.47 10.22 21.65
C GLN A 699 -7.40 9.08 22.07
N TYR A 700 -6.85 7.95 22.51
CA TYR A 700 -7.63 6.85 23.10
C TYR A 700 -8.37 7.31 24.36
N PHE A 701 -7.71 8.04 25.26
CA PHE A 701 -8.38 8.58 26.44
C PHE A 701 -9.50 9.57 26.05
N GLN A 702 -9.25 10.48 25.12
CA GLN A 702 -10.24 11.47 24.68
C GLN A 702 -11.50 10.81 24.10
N ALA A 703 -11.31 9.76 23.28
CA ALA A 703 -12.40 9.03 22.65
C ALA A 703 -13.20 8.15 23.64
N THR A 704 -12.54 7.56 24.63
CA THR A 704 -13.17 6.58 25.54
C THR A 704 -13.61 7.16 26.88
N GLY A 705 -12.98 8.25 27.33
CA GLY A 705 -13.14 8.77 28.69
C GLY A 705 -12.60 7.82 29.78
N ASN A 706 -11.78 6.82 29.43
CA ASN A 706 -11.34 5.78 30.37
C ASN A 706 -10.25 6.28 31.33
N LYS A 707 -10.68 6.98 32.38
CA LYS A 707 -9.81 7.55 33.42
C LYS A 707 -9.00 6.51 34.20
N ILE A 708 -9.57 5.32 34.44
CA ILE A 708 -8.87 4.23 35.15
C ILE A 708 -7.65 3.78 34.35
N TRP A 709 -7.82 3.52 33.05
CA TRP A 709 -6.71 3.14 32.18
C TRP A 709 -5.68 4.28 32.06
N LEU A 710 -6.13 5.53 31.95
CA LEU A 710 -5.23 6.69 31.93
C LEU A 710 -4.35 6.71 33.19
N LEU A 711 -4.95 6.61 34.38
CA LEU A 711 -4.21 6.62 35.64
C LEU A 711 -3.24 5.45 35.76
N GLN A 712 -3.61 4.27 35.28
CA GLN A 712 -2.80 3.06 35.42
C GLN A 712 -1.67 2.94 34.39
N LYS A 713 -1.89 3.36 33.14
CA LYS A 713 -0.97 3.12 32.02
C LYS A 713 -0.77 4.32 31.10
N GLY A 714 -1.87 4.94 30.65
CA GLY A 714 -1.82 6.00 29.65
C GLY A 714 -0.99 7.21 30.07
N ALA A 715 -1.16 7.67 31.32
CA ALA A 715 -0.42 8.79 31.88
C ALA A 715 1.08 8.50 31.96
N GLU A 716 1.46 7.27 32.33
CA GLU A 716 2.86 6.85 32.39
C GLU A 716 3.53 6.91 31.01
N LEU A 717 2.83 6.50 29.94
CA LEU A 717 3.33 6.64 28.57
C LEU A 717 3.57 8.11 28.19
N VAL A 718 2.56 8.96 28.37
CA VAL A 718 2.64 10.38 27.98
C VAL A 718 3.73 11.11 28.77
N ILE A 719 3.79 10.88 30.08
CA ILE A 719 4.75 11.54 30.99
C ILE A 719 6.18 11.09 30.71
N GLU A 720 6.44 9.80 30.48
CA GLU A 720 7.80 9.32 30.21
C GLU A 720 8.32 9.80 28.85
N VAL A 721 7.44 9.96 27.85
CA VAL A 721 7.81 10.58 26.58
C VAL A 721 8.09 12.08 26.78
N ALA A 722 7.24 12.81 27.50
CA ALA A 722 7.48 14.22 27.82
C ALA A 722 8.80 14.42 28.60
N ARG A 723 9.10 13.53 29.55
CA ARG A 723 10.37 13.50 30.31
C ARG A 723 11.56 13.28 29.39
N PHE A 724 11.45 12.40 28.39
CA PHE A 724 12.51 12.18 27.41
C PHE A 724 12.80 13.44 26.61
N PHE A 725 11.79 14.04 25.98
CA PHE A 725 11.99 15.26 25.20
C PHE A 725 12.48 16.43 26.07
N ARG A 726 12.00 16.55 27.31
CA ARG A 726 12.50 17.57 28.24
C ARG A 726 13.98 17.40 28.60
N SER A 727 14.45 16.15 28.69
CA SER A 727 15.86 15.84 28.95
C SER A 727 16.75 15.96 27.71
N LEU A 728 16.18 15.78 26.52
CA LEU A 728 16.86 15.95 25.24
C LEU A 728 17.01 17.43 24.85
N ALA A 729 16.09 18.28 25.32
CA ALA A 729 16.05 19.69 24.92
C ALA A 729 17.09 20.56 25.63
N ASP A 730 17.79 21.37 24.83
CA ASP A 730 18.65 22.45 25.30
C ASP A 730 17.82 23.73 25.44
N TYR A 731 18.00 24.47 26.54
CA TYR A 731 17.37 25.78 26.71
C TYR A 731 18.37 26.89 26.39
N ASP A 732 18.07 27.68 25.36
CA ASP A 732 18.80 28.90 25.06
C ASP A 732 18.29 30.05 25.95
N GLU A 733 19.11 30.47 26.92
CA GLU A 733 18.78 31.58 27.82
C GLU A 733 18.68 32.92 27.10
N GLN A 734 19.35 33.10 25.95
CA GLN A 734 19.35 34.37 25.22
C GLN A 734 18.09 34.53 24.37
N GLY A 735 17.73 33.48 23.61
CA GLY A 735 16.50 33.42 22.83
C GLY A 735 15.25 33.12 23.67
N GLY A 736 15.42 32.58 24.88
CA GLY A 736 14.32 32.15 25.75
C GLY A 736 13.57 30.95 25.18
N ARG A 737 14.26 30.05 24.47
CA ARG A 737 13.65 28.95 23.71
C ARG A 737 14.31 27.60 23.97
N TYR A 738 13.52 26.53 23.86
CA TYR A 738 14.02 25.16 23.84
C TYR A 738 14.32 24.72 22.40
N HIS A 739 15.42 24.00 22.24
CA HIS A 739 15.89 23.43 20.98
C HIS A 739 16.06 21.93 21.10
N LEU A 740 15.74 21.19 20.03
CA LEU A 740 16.04 19.76 19.91
C LEU A 740 17.07 19.57 18.80
N ARG A 741 18.16 18.89 19.11
CA ARG A 741 19.31 18.77 18.20
C ARG A 741 19.59 17.33 17.81
N GLY A 742 20.16 17.14 16.62
CA GLY A 742 20.61 15.83 16.15
C GLY A 742 19.50 14.79 15.95
N VAL A 743 18.29 15.22 15.57
CA VAL A 743 17.14 14.33 15.34
C VAL A 743 16.89 14.11 13.85
N VAL A 744 16.09 13.09 13.50
CA VAL A 744 15.54 12.93 12.15
C VAL A 744 14.02 13.04 12.23
N GLY A 745 13.42 13.83 11.33
CA GLY A 745 11.97 14.00 11.24
C GLY A 745 11.30 12.85 10.47
N PRO A 746 9.97 12.91 10.26
CA PRO A 746 9.26 12.00 9.38
C PRO A 746 9.82 11.92 7.95
N ASP A 747 10.41 12.99 7.43
CA ASP A 747 11.07 12.94 6.12
C ASP A 747 12.45 12.27 6.22
N GLU A 748 12.48 10.96 5.93
CA GLU A 748 13.70 10.14 6.00
C GLU A 748 14.75 10.44 4.93
N TYR A 749 14.45 11.29 3.95
CA TYR A 749 15.45 11.75 2.99
C TYR A 749 16.46 12.73 3.60
N HIS A 750 16.11 13.36 4.72
CA HIS A 750 17.01 14.26 5.44
C HIS A 750 17.51 13.60 6.71
N THR A 751 18.77 13.18 6.71
CA THR A 751 19.42 12.55 7.87
C THR A 751 20.63 13.33 8.37
N GLY A 752 20.96 14.48 7.77
CA GLY A 752 22.04 15.37 8.19
C GLY A 752 22.22 16.57 7.25
N TYR A 753 23.13 17.48 7.61
CA TYR A 753 23.42 18.66 6.78
C TYR A 753 24.38 18.35 5.61
N PRO A 754 24.30 19.10 4.49
CA PRO A 754 25.23 18.96 3.37
C PRO A 754 26.70 19.01 3.81
N GLY A 755 27.47 17.97 3.48
CA GLY A 755 28.90 17.89 3.79
C GLY A 755 29.24 17.63 5.27
N SER A 756 28.24 17.37 6.12
CA SER A 756 28.46 16.95 7.51
C SER A 756 28.77 15.45 7.61
N ASP A 757 29.82 15.10 8.36
CA ASP A 757 30.13 13.70 8.71
C ASP A 757 29.26 13.17 9.86
N SER A 758 28.54 14.05 10.57
CA SER A 758 27.64 13.69 11.67
C SER A 758 26.18 13.75 11.24
N PRO A 759 25.40 12.67 11.43
CA PRO A 759 23.98 12.65 11.12
C PRO A 759 23.16 13.39 12.19
N GLY A 760 21.92 13.69 11.86
CA GLY A 760 20.97 14.44 12.68
C GLY A 760 20.79 15.89 12.22
N LEU A 761 19.61 16.40 12.47
CA LEU A 761 19.15 17.73 12.12
C LEU A 761 18.72 18.46 13.39
N ASP A 762 18.83 19.77 13.37
CA ASP A 762 18.40 20.61 14.48
C ASP A 762 17.01 21.17 14.19
N ASP A 763 16.19 21.20 15.24
CA ASP A 763 14.88 21.86 15.29
C ASP A 763 13.93 21.45 14.16
N ASN A 764 13.81 20.15 13.91
CA ASN A 764 12.76 19.64 13.02
C ASN A 764 11.37 20.09 13.53
N ALA A 765 10.63 20.81 12.69
CA ALA A 765 9.41 21.50 13.11
C ALA A 765 8.32 20.52 13.59
N TYR A 766 8.17 19.37 12.93
CA TYR A 766 7.24 18.32 13.39
C TYR A 766 7.61 17.87 14.81
N THR A 767 8.86 17.49 15.02
CA THR A 767 9.37 16.98 16.30
C THR A 767 9.25 18.03 17.40
N ASN A 768 9.64 19.27 17.14
CA ASN A 768 9.57 20.37 18.12
C ASN A 768 8.13 20.68 18.52
N VAL A 769 7.23 20.88 17.55
CA VAL A 769 5.82 21.21 17.85
C VAL A 769 5.14 20.06 18.59
N MET A 770 5.39 18.81 18.19
CA MET A 770 4.81 17.65 18.88
C MET A 770 5.46 17.39 20.25
N ALA A 771 6.72 17.78 20.47
CA ALA A 771 7.34 17.78 21.79
C ALA A 771 6.71 18.82 22.73
N ALA A 772 6.43 20.04 22.23
CA ALA A 772 5.67 21.04 22.97
C ALA A 772 4.25 20.56 23.27
N TRP A 773 3.62 19.86 22.32
CA TRP A 773 2.30 19.26 22.48
C TRP A 773 2.31 18.22 23.61
N VAL A 774 3.24 17.25 23.61
CA VAL A 774 3.25 16.18 24.62
C VAL A 774 3.58 16.72 26.02
N CYS A 775 4.45 17.72 26.13
CA CYS A 775 4.70 18.40 27.40
C CYS A 775 3.46 19.15 27.91
N SER A 776 2.67 19.75 27.01
CA SER A 776 1.39 20.35 27.36
C SER A 776 0.39 19.30 27.86
N GLN A 777 0.34 18.12 27.23
CA GLN A 777 -0.54 17.03 27.66
C GLN A 777 -0.11 16.42 29.00
N ALA A 778 1.20 16.33 29.28
CA ALA A 778 1.69 15.91 30.59
C ALA A 778 1.22 16.86 31.70
N GLY A 779 1.23 18.18 31.45
CA GLY A 779 0.63 19.18 32.35
C GLY A 779 -0.88 19.00 32.49
N GLU A 780 -1.60 18.82 31.38
CA GLU A 780 -3.05 18.64 31.38
C GLU A 780 -3.50 17.39 32.16
N ILE A 781 -2.73 16.30 32.12
CA ILE A 781 -2.96 15.11 32.95
C ILE A 781 -2.86 15.46 34.44
N MET A 782 -1.89 16.29 34.83
CA MET A 782 -1.71 16.71 36.22
C MET A 782 -2.85 17.60 36.70
N ASP A 783 -3.44 18.39 35.81
CA ASP A 783 -4.60 19.25 36.10
C ASP A 783 -5.92 18.47 36.13
N LEU A 784 -6.05 17.43 35.29
CA LEU A 784 -7.23 16.56 35.20
C LEU A 784 -7.41 15.67 36.44
N LEU A 785 -6.30 15.30 37.10
CA LEU A 785 -6.30 14.45 38.29
C LEU A 785 -6.36 15.30 39.57
N HIS A 786 -7.15 14.87 40.55
CA HIS A 786 -7.36 15.62 41.79
C HIS A 786 -7.13 14.75 43.03
N GLY A 787 -6.71 15.40 44.12
CA GLY A 787 -6.58 14.76 45.44
C GLY A 787 -5.67 13.52 45.42
N SER A 788 -6.21 12.39 45.86
CA SER A 788 -5.46 11.13 45.98
C SER A 788 -5.00 10.56 44.64
N GLU A 789 -5.74 10.77 43.54
CA GLU A 789 -5.35 10.24 42.23
C GLU A 789 -4.05 10.90 41.73
N ARG A 790 -3.95 12.23 41.85
CA ARG A 790 -2.75 13.00 41.51
C ARG A 790 -1.58 12.58 42.39
N ALA A 791 -1.80 12.47 43.70
CA ALA A 791 -0.76 12.08 44.66
C ALA A 791 -0.19 10.67 44.35
N VAL A 792 -1.06 9.69 44.07
CA VAL A 792 -0.63 8.33 43.72
C VAL A 792 0.17 8.31 42.40
N LEU A 793 -0.25 9.07 41.39
CA LEU A 793 0.49 9.14 40.13
C LEU A 793 1.88 9.76 40.34
N MET A 794 1.96 10.87 41.07
CA MET A 794 3.22 11.56 41.37
C MET A 794 4.18 10.66 42.15
N GLU A 795 3.70 9.98 43.19
CA GLU A 795 4.51 9.06 43.98
C GLU A 795 5.01 7.88 43.14
N ARG A 796 4.13 7.24 42.36
CA ARG A 796 4.49 6.09 41.54
C ARG A 796 5.54 6.41 40.46
N LEU A 797 5.44 7.60 39.86
CA LEU A 797 6.33 8.02 38.76
C LEU A 797 7.44 8.97 39.22
N ASN A 798 7.57 9.19 40.53
CA ASN A 798 8.51 10.12 41.17
C ASN A 798 8.50 11.53 40.54
N ILE A 799 7.31 12.06 40.24
CA ILE A 799 7.15 13.37 39.60
C ILE A 799 7.29 14.46 40.66
N THR A 800 8.16 15.43 40.40
CA THR A 800 8.30 16.64 41.24
C THR A 800 7.47 17.80 40.66
N GLU A 801 7.12 18.77 41.50
CA GLU A 801 6.43 19.99 41.01
C GLU A 801 7.33 20.81 40.06
N GLU A 802 8.66 20.75 40.23
CA GLU A 802 9.63 21.35 39.31
C GLU A 802 9.59 20.69 37.94
N GLU A 803 9.53 19.35 37.89
CA GLU A 803 9.41 18.61 36.64
C GLU A 803 8.11 18.98 35.90
N ALA A 804 6.98 19.02 36.62
CA ALA A 804 5.68 19.39 36.05
C ALA A 804 5.66 20.85 35.53
N SER A 805 6.28 21.77 36.27
CA SER A 805 6.44 23.16 35.84
C SER A 805 7.35 23.27 34.60
N GLY A 806 8.39 22.44 34.53
CA GLY A 806 9.30 22.34 33.39
C GLY A 806 8.60 21.91 32.09
N TRP A 807 7.67 20.95 32.16
CA TRP A 807 6.84 20.58 31.01
C TRP A 807 5.94 21.73 30.55
N SER A 808 5.30 22.41 31.50
CA SER A 808 4.43 23.55 31.20
C SER A 808 5.18 24.68 30.47
N HIS A 809 6.42 24.97 30.90
CA HIS A 809 7.27 25.97 30.25
C HIS A 809 7.73 25.54 28.86
N MET A 810 8.19 24.29 28.70
CA MET A 810 8.60 23.76 27.40
C MET A 810 7.44 23.77 26.39
N GLY A 811 6.21 23.54 26.86
CA GLY A 811 4.98 23.64 26.06
C GLY A 811 4.64 25.06 25.56
N THR A 812 5.32 26.11 26.02
CA THR A 812 5.12 27.50 25.55
C THR A 812 6.37 28.13 24.95
N ALA A 813 7.54 27.50 25.11
CA ALA A 813 8.83 28.09 24.76
C ALA A 813 9.66 27.25 23.77
N MET A 814 9.08 26.24 23.11
CA MET A 814 9.80 25.51 22.05
C MET A 814 10.11 26.41 20.83
N TYR A 815 11.29 26.25 20.25
CA TYR A 815 11.66 26.90 18.98
C TYR A 815 11.00 26.20 17.79
N VAL A 816 10.56 26.98 16.80
CA VAL A 816 10.03 26.48 15.52
C VAL A 816 10.66 27.31 14.40
N PRO A 817 11.37 26.70 13.44
CA PRO A 817 12.03 27.46 12.39
C PRO A 817 11.03 27.89 11.30
N PHE A 818 11.23 29.09 10.76
CA PHE A 818 10.44 29.67 9.67
C PHE A 818 11.35 30.24 8.58
N HIS A 819 10.89 30.20 7.33
CA HIS A 819 11.49 30.95 6.24
C HIS A 819 11.15 32.45 6.37
N GLU A 820 11.87 33.30 5.63
CA GLU A 820 11.62 34.75 5.61
C GLU A 820 10.19 35.13 5.17
N ASP A 821 9.56 34.30 4.34
CA ASP A 821 8.19 34.48 3.84
C ASP A 821 7.10 33.91 4.77
N GLY A 822 7.49 33.35 5.92
CA GLY A 822 6.57 32.81 6.92
C GLY A 822 6.15 31.36 6.70
N VAL A 823 6.71 30.66 5.70
CA VAL A 823 6.59 29.20 5.59
C VAL A 823 7.25 28.52 6.79
N ILE A 824 6.61 27.50 7.38
CA ILE A 824 7.24 26.68 8.43
C ILE A 824 8.38 25.89 7.79
N SER A 825 9.61 26.11 8.26
CA SER A 825 10.79 25.38 7.79
C SER A 825 10.78 23.95 8.34
N GLN A 826 11.14 22.94 7.55
CA GLN A 826 11.10 21.54 7.98
C GLN A 826 12.06 21.27 9.14
N PHE A 827 13.23 21.90 9.09
CA PHE A 827 14.24 21.93 10.14
C PHE A 827 15.07 23.21 9.98
N GLU A 828 15.95 23.50 10.94
CA GLU A 828 16.81 24.68 10.89
C GLU A 828 17.68 24.67 9.63
N GLY A 829 17.63 25.72 8.82
CA GLY A 829 18.42 25.82 7.58
C GLY A 829 17.86 25.11 6.34
N TYR A 830 16.74 24.39 6.40
CA TYR A 830 16.12 23.73 5.23
C TYR A 830 15.86 24.71 4.07
N GLY A 831 15.36 25.91 4.37
CA GLY A 831 15.10 26.96 3.39
C GLY A 831 16.32 27.41 2.57
N THR A 832 17.54 27.06 3.00
CA THR A 832 18.81 27.39 2.32
C THR A 832 19.35 26.29 1.40
N LEU A 833 18.74 25.09 1.44
CA LEU A 833 19.11 23.99 0.55
C LEU A 833 18.84 24.32 -0.92
N LYS A 834 19.46 23.57 -1.83
CA LYS A 834 19.28 23.76 -3.28
C LYS A 834 17.88 23.30 -3.69
N GLU A 835 17.28 23.92 -4.68
CA GLU A 835 16.12 23.29 -5.32
C GLU A 835 16.58 22.07 -6.14
N LEU A 836 15.80 20.99 -6.09
CA LEU A 836 16.00 19.84 -6.97
C LEU A 836 15.53 20.21 -8.37
N ASP A 837 16.23 19.74 -9.41
CA ASP A 837 15.70 19.75 -10.77
C ASP A 837 14.64 18.63 -10.92
N TRP A 838 13.46 18.89 -10.37
CA TRP A 838 12.33 17.95 -10.38
C TRP A 838 11.93 17.51 -11.78
N GLU A 839 12.08 18.40 -12.77
CA GLU A 839 11.75 18.09 -14.16
C GLU A 839 12.73 17.07 -14.72
N HIS A 840 14.04 17.31 -14.54
CA HIS A 840 15.08 16.38 -14.98
C HIS A 840 14.88 14.97 -14.41
N TYR A 841 14.68 14.84 -13.09
CA TYR A 841 14.55 13.52 -12.47
C TYR A 841 13.27 12.79 -12.89
N ARG A 842 12.14 13.49 -13.04
CA ARG A 842 10.89 12.88 -13.54
C ARG A 842 11.05 12.39 -14.97
N ASP A 843 11.69 13.17 -15.83
CA ASP A 843 11.90 12.81 -17.24
C ASP A 843 12.89 11.66 -17.39
N ALA A 844 13.95 11.62 -16.57
CA ALA A 844 15.00 10.60 -16.66
C ALA A 844 14.60 9.25 -16.03
N TYR A 845 13.85 9.27 -14.93
CA TYR A 845 13.56 8.05 -14.15
C TYR A 845 12.10 7.60 -14.21
N GLY A 846 11.17 8.49 -14.55
CA GLY A 846 9.73 8.26 -14.47
C GLY A 846 9.23 8.21 -13.04
N ASP A 847 9.66 7.18 -12.30
CA ASP A 847 9.45 7.05 -10.86
C ASP A 847 10.61 7.65 -10.06
N ILE A 848 10.27 8.54 -9.13
CA ILE A 848 11.18 9.26 -8.25
C ILE A 848 10.88 9.01 -6.76
N GLU A 849 10.05 8.01 -6.44
CA GLU A 849 9.69 7.65 -5.06
C GLU A 849 10.88 7.13 -4.24
N ARG A 850 11.99 6.77 -4.89
CA ARG A 850 13.28 6.40 -4.25
C ARG A 850 14.43 7.33 -4.64
N LEU A 851 14.20 8.65 -4.53
CA LEU A 851 15.24 9.66 -4.78
C LEU A 851 16.48 9.47 -3.91
N ASP A 852 16.35 8.90 -2.71
CA ASP A 852 17.48 8.48 -1.86
C ASP A 852 18.43 7.54 -2.60
N LEU A 853 17.90 6.52 -3.27
CA LEU A 853 18.69 5.54 -4.01
C LEU A 853 19.16 6.07 -5.36
N ILE A 854 18.36 6.91 -6.02
CA ILE A 854 18.71 7.53 -7.30
C ILE A 854 19.90 8.47 -7.13
N LEU A 855 19.80 9.43 -6.20
CA LEU A 855 20.87 10.39 -5.94
C LEU A 855 22.12 9.69 -5.42
N GLU A 856 21.99 8.68 -4.55
CA GLU A 856 23.16 7.91 -4.09
C GLU A 856 23.86 7.21 -5.25
N ALA A 857 23.12 6.63 -6.21
CA ALA A 857 23.73 6.01 -7.38
C ALA A 857 24.51 7.00 -8.26
N GLU A 858 24.10 8.27 -8.27
CA GLU A 858 24.78 9.39 -8.93
C GLU A 858 25.94 9.98 -8.10
N ASN A 859 26.22 9.45 -6.91
CA ASN A 859 27.16 9.98 -5.91
C ASN A 859 26.76 11.37 -5.36
N ASP A 860 25.46 11.60 -5.25
CA ASP A 860 24.86 12.76 -4.60
C ASP A 860 24.00 12.31 -3.39
N THR A 861 23.37 13.25 -2.70
CA THR A 861 22.53 12.98 -1.53
C THR A 861 21.32 13.89 -1.48
N THR A 862 20.20 13.32 -1.04
CA THR A 862 18.97 14.05 -0.75
C THR A 862 19.16 15.20 0.23
N ASN A 863 20.12 15.10 1.17
CA ASN A 863 20.43 16.14 2.15
C ASN A 863 20.80 17.50 1.53
N CYS A 864 21.19 17.54 0.25
CA CYS A 864 21.56 18.76 -0.47
C CYS A 864 20.35 19.60 -0.95
N TYR A 865 19.14 19.04 -0.94
CA TYR A 865 18.03 19.56 -1.73
C TYR A 865 16.74 19.79 -0.94
N LYS A 866 15.94 20.77 -1.38
CA LYS A 866 14.57 21.02 -0.92
C LYS A 866 13.62 19.99 -1.51
N LEU A 867 13.60 18.81 -0.92
CA LEU A 867 12.71 17.71 -1.26
C LEU A 867 12.18 17.03 0.00
N ALA A 868 11.22 16.11 -0.13
CA ALA A 868 10.75 15.28 0.96
C ALA A 868 10.29 13.91 0.45
N LYS A 869 10.55 12.86 1.21
CA LYS A 869 10.04 11.50 0.99
C LYS A 869 8.53 11.46 1.20
N GLN A 870 8.09 12.03 2.33
CA GLN A 870 6.73 11.96 2.83
C GLN A 870 6.36 13.24 3.58
N ALA A 871 5.13 13.32 4.07
CA ALA A 871 4.70 14.43 4.92
C ALA A 871 5.58 14.51 6.19
N ASP A 872 6.21 15.67 6.42
CA ASP A 872 6.92 16.02 7.65
C ASP A 872 6.22 17.20 8.34
N VAL A 873 6.41 18.43 7.85
CA VAL A 873 5.66 19.60 8.33
C VAL A 873 4.14 19.39 8.17
N LEU A 874 3.73 18.74 7.07
CA LEU A 874 2.32 18.44 6.81
C LEU A 874 1.73 17.38 7.77
N MET A 875 2.54 16.67 8.56
CA MET A 875 2.03 15.83 9.64
C MET A 875 1.44 16.66 10.79
N LEU A 876 1.86 17.92 10.96
CA LEU A 876 1.29 18.81 11.97
C LEU A 876 -0.19 19.13 11.72
N PRO A 877 -0.60 19.67 10.56
CA PRO A 877 -2.03 19.85 10.26
C PRO A 877 -2.76 18.50 10.10
N TYR A 878 -2.08 17.41 9.74
CA TYR A 878 -2.68 16.08 9.76
C TYR A 878 -3.12 15.68 11.17
N LEU A 879 -2.24 15.73 12.18
CA LEU A 879 -2.55 15.31 13.55
C LEU A 879 -3.42 16.31 14.30
N LEU A 880 -3.05 17.59 14.25
CA LEU A 880 -3.66 18.64 15.07
C LEU A 880 -4.86 19.32 14.37
N GLY A 881 -5.02 19.14 13.06
CA GLY A 881 -5.92 19.96 12.26
C GLY A 881 -5.34 21.36 12.01
N HIS A 882 -5.97 22.12 11.11
CA HIS A 882 -5.52 23.46 10.74
C HIS A 882 -5.62 24.43 11.92
N GLU A 883 -6.76 24.43 12.63
CA GLU A 883 -6.98 25.26 13.82
C GLU A 883 -6.12 24.85 15.01
N GLY A 884 -5.92 23.53 15.22
CA GLY A 884 -5.08 23.03 16.31
C GLY A 884 -3.60 23.40 16.12
N LEU A 885 -3.10 23.38 14.88
CA LEU A 885 -1.75 23.85 14.57
C LEU A 885 -1.60 25.37 14.84
N ALA A 886 -2.56 26.18 14.41
CA ALA A 886 -2.53 27.62 14.70
C ALA A 886 -2.54 27.88 16.22
N THR A 887 -3.36 27.12 16.97
CA THR A 887 -3.48 27.23 18.43
C THR A 887 -2.17 26.90 19.13
N ILE A 888 -1.48 25.81 18.74
CA ILE A 888 -0.21 25.44 19.37
C ILE A 888 0.90 26.44 19.02
N LEU A 889 0.97 26.95 17.78
CA LEU A 889 1.95 27.96 17.40
C LEU A 889 1.72 29.28 18.14
N GLN A 890 0.47 29.67 18.35
CA GLN A 890 0.12 30.83 19.18
C GLN A 890 0.53 30.63 20.65
N ARG A 891 0.32 29.42 21.20
CA ARG A 891 0.79 29.07 22.56
C ARG A 891 2.31 29.12 22.67
N LEU A 892 3.01 28.75 21.60
CA LEU A 892 4.45 28.93 21.43
C LEU A 892 4.85 30.38 21.09
N GLN A 893 3.92 31.35 21.19
CA GLN A 893 4.18 32.77 20.98
C GLN A 893 4.58 33.14 19.55
N TYR A 894 4.21 32.33 18.55
CA TYR A 894 4.33 32.69 17.13
C TYR A 894 3.01 33.23 16.60
N ALA A 895 3.06 34.36 15.91
CA ALA A 895 1.94 34.86 15.13
C ALA A 895 1.88 34.08 13.81
N PHE A 896 0.94 33.16 13.69
CA PHE A 896 0.76 32.32 12.50
C PHE A 896 -0.65 32.47 11.95
N THR A 897 -0.74 32.70 10.64
CA THR A 897 -2.00 32.99 9.94
C THR A 897 -2.43 31.82 9.06
N GLN A 898 -3.73 31.77 8.72
CA GLN A 898 -4.24 30.78 7.78
C GLN A 898 -3.60 30.91 6.38
N GLU A 899 -3.24 32.13 5.96
CA GLU A 899 -2.53 32.36 4.70
C GLU A 899 -1.14 31.70 4.71
N GLN A 900 -0.37 31.87 5.80
CA GLN A 900 0.92 31.20 5.96
C GLN A 900 0.78 29.67 6.00
N LEU A 901 -0.30 29.14 6.59
CA LEU A 901 -0.60 27.71 6.54
C LEU A 901 -0.84 27.24 5.10
N ASN A 902 -1.66 27.95 4.34
CA ASN A 902 -1.94 27.60 2.94
C ASN A 902 -0.65 27.65 2.10
N THR A 903 0.18 28.68 2.26
CA THR A 903 1.48 28.80 1.59
C THR A 903 2.43 27.66 1.99
N THR A 904 2.45 27.29 3.28
CA THR A 904 3.23 26.14 3.77
C THR A 904 2.76 24.83 3.12
N ILE A 905 1.44 24.63 3.01
CA ILE A 905 0.86 23.44 2.37
C ILE A 905 1.28 23.35 0.90
N GLU A 906 1.10 24.41 0.11
CA GLU A 906 1.51 24.41 -1.30
C GLU A 906 3.03 24.25 -1.48
N TYR A 907 3.83 24.83 -0.57
CA TYR A 907 5.28 24.74 -0.61
C TYR A 907 5.78 23.28 -0.52
N TYR A 908 5.23 22.48 0.39
CA TYR A 908 5.60 21.07 0.56
C TYR A 908 4.91 20.13 -0.43
N LEU A 909 3.68 20.44 -0.88
CA LEU A 909 3.01 19.71 -1.97
C LEU A 909 3.85 19.70 -3.25
N ALA A 910 4.51 20.82 -3.57
CA ALA A 910 5.38 20.94 -4.74
C ALA A 910 6.71 20.16 -4.61
N ARG A 911 7.11 19.79 -3.39
CA ARG A 911 8.45 19.27 -3.07
C ARG A 911 8.45 17.85 -2.47
N THR A 912 7.33 17.15 -2.54
CA THR A 912 7.22 15.78 -2.02
C THR A 912 7.27 14.76 -3.14
N ALA A 913 8.14 13.75 -3.01
CA ALA A 913 8.31 12.67 -3.97
C ALA A 913 7.32 11.51 -3.76
N HIS A 914 6.68 11.45 -2.59
CA HIS A 914 5.75 10.39 -2.17
C HIS A 914 6.40 8.99 -2.08
N GLY A 915 7.66 8.92 -1.65
CA GLY A 915 8.42 7.68 -1.41
C GLY A 915 7.93 6.78 -0.27
N SER A 916 6.70 6.99 0.18
CA SER A 916 6.03 6.23 1.24
C SER A 916 4.53 6.28 1.01
N THR A 917 3.86 5.15 1.15
CA THR A 917 2.40 5.05 0.99
C THR A 917 1.63 5.88 2.02
N LEU A 918 2.23 6.17 3.18
CA LEU A 918 1.65 7.07 4.20
C LEU A 918 1.54 8.52 3.71
N SER A 919 2.41 8.92 2.78
CA SER A 919 2.48 10.30 2.27
C SER A 919 1.16 10.72 1.64
N ARG A 920 0.63 9.93 0.71
CA ARG A 920 -0.60 10.27 -0.04
C ARG A 920 -1.82 10.40 0.88
N VAL A 921 -1.91 9.57 1.93
CA VAL A 921 -2.93 9.68 2.97
C VAL A 921 -2.85 11.02 3.72
N ALA A 922 -1.66 11.37 4.22
CA ALA A 922 -1.47 12.60 4.96
C ALA A 922 -1.78 13.83 4.08
N HIS A 923 -1.33 13.82 2.83
CA HIS A 923 -1.59 14.88 1.86
C HIS A 923 -3.07 15.01 1.53
N ALA A 924 -3.78 13.90 1.28
CA ALA A 924 -5.23 13.91 1.09
C ALA A 924 -5.96 14.51 2.29
N SER A 925 -5.56 14.12 3.51
CA SER A 925 -6.17 14.63 4.74
C SER A 925 -5.95 16.12 4.93
N VAL A 926 -4.73 16.61 4.68
CA VAL A 926 -4.39 18.03 4.82
C VAL A 926 -5.10 18.87 3.76
N LEU A 927 -5.12 18.39 2.50
CA LEU A 927 -5.82 19.04 1.39
C LEU A 927 -7.33 19.10 1.62
N ALA A 928 -7.94 18.15 2.33
CA ALA A 928 -9.39 18.13 2.53
C ALA A 928 -9.93 19.39 3.23
N GLY A 929 -9.12 20.09 4.03
CA GLY A 929 -9.46 21.38 4.63
C GLY A 929 -9.34 22.59 3.68
N LEU A 930 -8.55 22.47 2.61
CA LEU A 930 -8.20 23.54 1.67
C LEU A 930 -8.94 23.39 0.32
N ASP A 931 -8.78 22.24 -0.32
CA ASP A 931 -9.37 21.87 -1.60
C ASP A 931 -9.74 20.38 -1.56
N ALA A 932 -11.02 20.12 -1.29
CA ALA A 932 -11.51 18.74 -1.17
C ALA A 932 -11.43 17.96 -2.49
N ASP A 933 -11.50 18.61 -3.66
CA ASP A 933 -11.43 17.91 -4.93
C ASP A 933 -9.98 17.51 -5.26
N ARG A 934 -8.97 18.33 -4.93
CA ARG A 934 -7.56 17.88 -4.96
C ARG A 934 -7.30 16.78 -3.93
N ALA A 935 -7.89 16.89 -2.74
CA ALA A 935 -7.80 15.85 -1.72
C ALA A 935 -8.37 14.51 -2.19
N TRP A 936 -9.44 14.54 -3.01
CA TRP A 936 -10.04 13.36 -3.60
C TRP A 936 -9.09 12.64 -4.57
N ASP A 937 -8.28 13.37 -5.34
CA ASP A 937 -7.29 12.76 -6.23
C ASP A 937 -6.20 12.05 -5.44
N SER A 938 -5.59 12.75 -4.47
CA SER A 938 -4.59 12.13 -3.58
C SER A 938 -5.16 10.97 -2.77
N PHE A 939 -6.45 11.01 -2.41
CA PHE A 939 -7.13 9.92 -1.75
C PHE A 939 -7.27 8.68 -2.66
N ARG A 940 -7.63 8.86 -3.93
CA ARG A 940 -7.72 7.75 -4.88
C ARG A 940 -6.36 7.13 -5.16
N GLU A 941 -5.34 7.96 -5.31
CA GLU A 941 -3.97 7.51 -5.42
C GLU A 941 -3.50 6.70 -4.19
N ALA A 942 -3.98 7.05 -2.98
CA ALA A 942 -3.70 6.28 -1.77
C ALA A 942 -4.50 4.97 -1.69
N LEU A 943 -5.68 4.91 -2.31
CA LEU A 943 -6.48 3.68 -2.41
C LEU A 943 -5.77 2.66 -3.31
N ASP A 944 -5.31 3.10 -4.48
CA ASP A 944 -4.81 2.19 -5.51
C ASP A 944 -3.41 1.61 -5.20
N ALA A 945 -2.71 2.12 -4.19
CA ALA A 945 -1.30 1.80 -3.90
C ALA A 945 -1.00 0.29 -3.81
N ASP A 946 -1.84 -0.47 -3.11
CA ASP A 946 -1.69 -1.92 -2.99
C ASP A 946 -2.41 -2.71 -4.08
N LEU A 947 -3.49 -2.20 -4.67
CA LEU A 947 -4.25 -2.93 -5.70
C LEU A 947 -3.50 -2.94 -7.03
N ASP A 948 -2.86 -1.82 -7.36
CA ASP A 948 -2.13 -1.60 -8.60
C ASP A 948 -0.61 -1.72 -8.37
N ASP A 949 -0.15 -2.01 -7.14
CA ASP A 949 1.26 -2.13 -6.75
C ASP A 949 2.11 -0.92 -7.19
N THR A 950 1.59 0.29 -6.95
CA THR A 950 2.17 1.56 -7.45
C THR A 950 3.55 1.88 -6.83
N GLN A 951 3.99 1.10 -5.84
CA GLN A 951 5.33 1.16 -5.24
C GLN A 951 6.27 0.09 -5.82
N HIS A 952 5.94 -0.41 -7.01
CA HIS A 952 6.79 -1.23 -7.87
C HIS A 952 7.30 -2.53 -7.23
N GLY A 953 6.39 -3.44 -6.87
CA GLY A 953 6.74 -4.80 -6.47
C GLY A 953 6.89 -4.99 -4.97
N THR A 954 6.42 -4.05 -4.14
CA THR A 954 6.55 -4.14 -2.67
C THR A 954 5.35 -4.84 -2.03
N THR A 955 4.16 -4.78 -2.63
CA THR A 955 2.95 -5.44 -2.09
C THR A 955 3.09 -6.96 -2.03
N ARG A 956 3.91 -7.57 -2.90
CA ARG A 956 4.24 -9.01 -2.81
C ARG A 956 4.84 -9.42 -1.45
N ALA A 957 5.52 -8.48 -0.78
CA ALA A 957 6.14 -8.67 0.53
C ALA A 957 5.17 -8.35 1.69
N GLY A 958 3.92 -8.00 1.39
CA GLY A 958 2.86 -7.66 2.33
C GLY A 958 2.20 -6.32 1.99
N ILE A 959 0.95 -6.16 2.43
CA ILE A 959 0.12 -4.94 2.22
C ILE A 959 0.67 -3.72 2.97
N HIS A 960 0.24 -2.50 2.66
CA HIS A 960 0.61 -1.30 3.40
C HIS A 960 -0.44 -0.93 4.46
N LEU A 961 -0.42 -1.62 5.61
CA LEU A 961 -1.49 -1.53 6.62
C LEU A 961 -1.78 -0.10 7.10
N GLY A 962 -0.74 0.71 7.35
CA GLY A 962 -0.90 2.11 7.76
C GLY A 962 -1.64 2.95 6.71
N ALA A 963 -1.29 2.79 5.42
CA ALA A 963 -1.97 3.48 4.33
C ALA A 963 -3.40 2.99 4.14
N MET A 964 -3.64 1.67 4.23
CA MET A 964 -4.98 1.09 4.17
C MET A 964 -5.89 1.66 5.25
N ALA A 965 -5.46 1.64 6.52
CA ALA A 965 -6.25 2.20 7.61
C ALA A 965 -6.40 3.73 7.49
N GLY A 966 -5.33 4.41 7.08
CA GLY A 966 -5.32 5.85 6.83
C GLY A 966 -6.33 6.28 5.77
N SER A 967 -6.55 5.49 4.70
CA SER A 967 -7.58 5.78 3.70
C SER A 967 -9.00 5.73 4.30
N ILE A 968 -9.27 4.80 5.21
CA ILE A 968 -10.55 4.73 5.93
C ILE A 968 -10.70 5.97 6.82
N ASP A 969 -9.61 6.36 7.49
CA ASP A 969 -9.56 7.55 8.34
C ASP A 969 -9.80 8.85 7.56
N VAL A 970 -9.27 8.98 6.34
CA VAL A 970 -9.51 10.16 5.48
C VAL A 970 -11.01 10.41 5.28
N VAL A 971 -11.82 9.36 5.09
CA VAL A 971 -13.27 9.49 4.92
C VAL A 971 -13.94 10.05 6.18
N GLN A 972 -13.66 9.49 7.36
CA GLN A 972 -14.30 9.90 8.62
C GLN A 972 -13.75 11.22 9.19
N ARG A 973 -12.42 11.37 9.17
CA ARG A 973 -11.71 12.44 9.86
C ARG A 973 -11.48 13.64 8.96
N SER A 974 -11.23 13.43 7.68
CA SER A 974 -10.90 14.52 6.77
C SER A 974 -12.12 15.01 5.99
N PHE A 975 -12.84 14.13 5.29
CA PHE A 975 -14.04 14.53 4.54
C PHE A 975 -15.26 14.76 5.42
N ALA A 976 -15.55 13.88 6.37
CA ALA A 976 -16.62 14.13 7.34
C ALA A 976 -16.19 15.07 8.49
N GLY A 977 -14.88 15.34 8.62
CA GLY A 977 -14.35 16.33 9.55
C GLY A 977 -14.37 15.93 11.03
N LEU A 978 -14.47 14.63 11.35
CA LEU A 978 -14.52 14.13 12.73
C LEU A 978 -13.28 14.54 13.54
N ARG A 979 -13.43 15.04 14.76
CA ARG A 979 -12.35 15.20 15.75
C ARG A 979 -12.88 14.92 17.16
N PHE A 980 -11.97 14.59 18.08
CA PHE A 980 -12.25 14.48 19.52
C PHE A 980 -11.49 15.58 20.25
N SER A 981 -12.19 16.38 21.06
CA SER A 981 -11.57 17.41 21.91
C SER A 981 -12.30 17.48 23.24
N GLY A 982 -11.60 17.11 24.32
CA GLY A 982 -12.18 17.05 25.66
C GLY A 982 -13.42 16.16 25.70
N ASP A 983 -14.52 16.71 26.22
CA ASP A 983 -15.84 16.07 26.30
C ASP A 983 -16.73 16.29 25.07
N THR A 984 -16.16 16.80 23.97
CA THR A 984 -16.89 17.16 22.75
C THR A 984 -16.41 16.34 21.54
N ILE A 985 -17.35 15.87 20.74
CA ILE A 985 -17.11 15.31 19.40
C ILE A 985 -17.41 16.37 18.35
N LEU A 986 -16.47 16.64 17.47
CA LEU A 986 -16.53 17.75 16.51
C LEU A 986 -16.61 17.23 15.09
N PHE A 987 -17.31 17.97 14.23
CA PHE A 987 -17.39 17.73 12.79
C PHE A 987 -17.25 19.04 12.00
N THR A 988 -16.30 19.05 11.07
CA THR A 988 -16.13 20.11 10.06
C THR A 988 -16.20 19.50 8.66
N PRO A 989 -17.39 19.11 8.16
CA PRO A 989 -17.49 18.35 6.92
C PRO A 989 -17.04 19.15 5.69
N ASN A 990 -16.31 18.51 4.78
CA ASN A 990 -15.99 19.02 3.45
C ASN A 990 -15.90 17.86 2.44
N LEU A 991 -17.03 17.51 1.82
CA LEU A 991 -17.10 16.42 0.85
C LEU A 991 -16.61 16.86 -0.54
N PRO A 992 -15.80 16.05 -1.25
CA PRO A 992 -15.49 16.27 -2.66
C PRO A 992 -16.65 15.96 -3.59
N THR A 993 -16.56 16.45 -4.83
CA THR A 993 -17.55 16.19 -5.89
C THR A 993 -17.67 14.70 -6.19
N GLY A 994 -16.56 13.96 -6.10
CA GLY A 994 -16.51 12.51 -6.28
C GLY A 994 -17.16 11.69 -5.15
N LEU A 995 -17.57 12.31 -4.04
CA LEU A 995 -18.12 11.65 -2.86
C LEU A 995 -19.44 12.31 -2.42
N ARG A 996 -20.57 11.82 -2.96
CA ARG A 996 -21.87 12.49 -2.79
C ARG A 996 -22.57 12.18 -1.46
N ALA A 997 -22.23 11.06 -0.85
CA ALA A 997 -22.78 10.64 0.44
C ALA A 997 -21.78 9.74 1.18
N VAL A 998 -21.81 9.84 2.50
CA VAL A 998 -20.98 9.05 3.43
C VAL A 998 -21.81 8.64 4.63
N ALA A 999 -21.72 7.38 5.06
CA ALA A 999 -22.26 6.91 6.33
C ALA A 999 -21.29 5.95 7.03
N PHE A 1000 -21.16 6.09 8.35
CA PHE A 1000 -20.30 5.22 9.17
C PHE A 1000 -20.75 5.23 10.63
N GLU A 1001 -20.22 4.29 11.42
CA GLU A 1001 -20.41 4.22 12.87
C GLU A 1001 -19.17 4.70 13.63
N VAL A 1002 -19.39 5.35 14.78
CA VAL A 1002 -18.36 5.81 15.71
C VAL A 1002 -18.77 5.43 17.13
N LEU A 1003 -17.87 4.85 17.89
CA LEU A 1003 -17.98 4.66 19.33
C LEU A 1003 -17.24 5.81 20.03
N TYR A 1004 -17.95 6.58 20.83
CA TYR A 1004 -17.41 7.71 21.58
C TYR A 1004 -18.01 7.75 22.98
N ARG A 1005 -17.17 7.63 24.02
CA ARG A 1005 -17.55 7.70 25.44
C ARG A 1005 -18.81 6.90 25.80
N GLY A 1006 -18.91 5.68 25.26
CA GLY A 1006 -20.03 4.76 25.47
C GLY A 1006 -21.21 4.91 24.50
N HIS A 1007 -21.23 5.97 23.67
CA HIS A 1007 -22.23 6.13 22.61
C HIS A 1007 -21.81 5.43 21.34
N ARG A 1008 -22.68 4.58 20.79
CA ARG A 1008 -22.61 4.14 19.39
C ARG A 1008 -23.37 5.14 18.53
N LEU A 1009 -22.62 5.94 17.78
CA LEU A 1009 -23.12 6.97 16.90
C LEU A 1009 -23.16 6.46 15.47
N ARG A 1010 -24.26 6.69 14.76
CA ARG A 1010 -24.35 6.57 13.32
C ARG A 1010 -24.34 7.97 12.71
N VAL A 1011 -23.33 8.20 11.88
CA VAL A 1011 -23.10 9.46 11.19
C VAL A 1011 -23.50 9.27 9.73
N HIS A 1012 -24.30 10.18 9.19
CA HIS A 1012 -24.71 10.16 7.78
C HIS A 1012 -24.65 11.58 7.22
N LEU A 1013 -23.94 11.75 6.10
CA LEU A 1013 -23.78 12.99 5.37
C LEU A 1013 -24.29 12.79 3.94
N LYS A 1014 -25.24 13.63 3.50
CA LYS A 1014 -25.77 13.58 2.13
C LYS A 1014 -26.45 14.89 1.76
N GLY A 1015 -26.20 15.38 0.54
CA GLY A 1015 -26.99 16.47 -0.04
C GLY A 1015 -26.94 17.79 0.73
N GLY A 1016 -25.83 18.06 1.43
CA GLY A 1016 -25.71 19.24 2.29
C GLY A 1016 -26.34 19.09 3.67
N ASP A 1017 -26.81 17.90 4.06
CA ASP A 1017 -27.29 17.64 5.42
C ASP A 1017 -26.41 16.61 6.12
N MET A 1018 -26.31 16.75 7.44
CA MET A 1018 -25.65 15.80 8.33
C MET A 1018 -26.62 15.36 9.44
N SER A 1019 -26.72 14.05 9.69
CA SER A 1019 -27.44 13.51 10.83
C SER A 1019 -26.53 12.66 11.70
N ILE A 1020 -26.63 12.85 13.01
CA ILE A 1020 -25.88 12.09 14.02
C ILE A 1020 -26.90 11.43 14.94
N ALA A 1021 -27.00 10.11 14.87
CA ALA A 1021 -27.93 9.32 15.67
C ALA A 1021 -27.17 8.52 16.73
N SER A 1022 -27.52 8.65 17.99
CA SER A 1022 -27.00 7.80 19.06
C SER A 1022 -27.93 6.60 19.27
N ALA A 1023 -27.37 5.40 19.34
CA ALA A 1023 -28.12 4.21 19.73
C ALA A 1023 -28.67 4.33 21.17
N PRO A 1024 -29.78 3.66 21.51
CA PRO A 1024 -30.24 3.57 22.89
C PRO A 1024 -29.17 2.96 23.81
N GLY A 1025 -29.03 3.48 25.02
CA GLY A 1025 -28.05 3.02 26.01
C GLY A 1025 -28.07 3.86 27.28
N ASP A 1026 -27.17 3.53 28.21
CA ASP A 1026 -27.13 4.11 29.56
C ASP A 1026 -26.04 5.20 29.74
N ALA A 1027 -25.37 5.58 28.66
CA ALA A 1027 -24.36 6.64 28.68
C ALA A 1027 -24.99 8.01 28.97
N GLY A 1028 -24.30 8.85 29.74
CA GLY A 1028 -24.70 10.25 29.94
C GLY A 1028 -24.58 11.05 28.64
N PRO A 1029 -25.33 12.15 28.45
CA PRO A 1029 -25.29 12.92 27.21
C PRO A 1029 -23.88 13.40 26.84
N ILE A 1030 -23.61 13.47 25.54
CA ILE A 1030 -22.35 14.00 24.98
C ILE A 1030 -22.58 15.34 24.28
N LYS A 1031 -21.53 16.16 24.20
CA LYS A 1031 -21.53 17.39 23.39
C LYS A 1031 -21.09 17.08 21.98
N VAL A 1032 -21.84 17.59 21.00
CA VAL A 1032 -21.58 17.45 19.58
C VAL A 1032 -21.47 18.85 18.99
N GLN A 1033 -20.37 19.13 18.29
CA GLN A 1033 -20.18 20.40 17.57
C GLN A 1033 -20.12 20.14 16.07
N VAL A 1034 -20.93 20.85 15.27
CA VAL A 1034 -20.86 20.79 13.80
C VAL A 1034 -20.67 22.20 13.24
N ARG A 1035 -19.49 22.47 12.66
CA ARG A 1035 -19.10 23.82 12.15
C ARG A 1035 -19.40 24.95 13.15
N GLY A 1036 -19.04 24.75 14.42
CA GLY A 1036 -19.24 25.72 15.51
C GLY A 1036 -20.64 25.75 16.12
N ILE A 1037 -21.59 24.93 15.66
CA ILE A 1037 -22.91 24.77 16.29
C ILE A 1037 -22.84 23.66 17.33
N ASP A 1038 -23.01 24.02 18.61
CA ASP A 1038 -22.99 23.08 19.73
C ASP A 1038 -24.40 22.54 20.04
N GLU A 1039 -24.49 21.22 20.16
CA GLU A 1039 -25.71 20.49 20.53
C GLU A 1039 -25.39 19.40 21.57
N GLU A 1040 -26.32 19.16 22.48
CA GLU A 1040 -26.25 18.02 23.39
C GLU A 1040 -26.96 16.81 22.77
N LEU A 1041 -26.32 15.65 22.77
CA LEU A 1041 -26.85 14.41 22.23
C LEU A 1041 -26.99 13.33 23.32
N PRO A 1042 -28.20 13.14 23.88
CA PRO A 1042 -28.52 12.01 24.75
C PRO A 1042 -28.54 10.68 23.99
N PRO A 1043 -28.41 9.53 24.69
CA PRO A 1043 -28.56 8.21 24.07
C PRO A 1043 -29.97 8.03 23.47
N GLY A 1044 -30.06 7.32 22.35
CA GLY A 1044 -31.32 7.07 21.64
C GLY A 1044 -31.89 8.24 20.83
N GLN A 1045 -31.24 9.41 20.82
CA GLN A 1045 -31.69 10.58 20.06
C GLN A 1045 -30.93 10.76 18.74
N THR A 1046 -31.47 11.61 17.87
CA THR A 1046 -30.82 12.05 16.63
C THR A 1046 -30.77 13.58 16.60
N ARG A 1047 -29.68 14.12 16.07
CA ARG A 1047 -29.52 15.54 15.73
C ARG A 1047 -29.31 15.69 14.23
N HIS A 1048 -29.86 16.76 13.67
CA HIS A 1048 -29.79 17.09 12.25
C HIS A 1048 -29.17 18.47 12.10
N PHE A 1049 -28.25 18.60 11.14
CA PHE A 1049 -27.53 19.82 10.85
C PHE A 1049 -27.59 20.07 9.35
N THR A 1050 -27.96 21.29 8.97
CA THR A 1050 -27.90 21.74 7.58
C THR A 1050 -26.54 22.40 7.33
N LEU A 1051 -25.81 21.89 6.35
CA LEU A 1051 -24.52 22.40 5.92
C LEU A 1051 -24.77 23.44 4.81
N PRO A 1052 -24.20 24.66 4.90
CA PRO A 1052 -24.34 25.63 3.84
C PRO A 1052 -23.77 25.10 2.52
N ALA A 1053 -24.42 25.46 1.41
CA ALA A 1053 -23.99 25.06 0.06
C ALA A 1053 -22.53 25.43 -0.18
N ARG A 1054 -21.78 24.59 -0.91
CA ARG A 1054 -20.44 24.94 -1.40
C ARG A 1054 -20.52 26.31 -2.09
N ALA A 1055 -19.64 27.24 -1.70
CA ALA A 1055 -19.43 28.45 -2.49
C ALA A 1055 -19.05 27.98 -3.89
N SER A 1056 -19.96 28.19 -4.85
CA SER A 1056 -19.80 27.75 -6.22
C SER A 1056 -18.59 28.45 -6.83
N GLU A 1057 -17.85 27.72 -7.66
CA GLU A 1057 -16.79 28.23 -8.52
C GLU A 1057 -17.17 29.60 -9.11
N VAL A 1058 -16.46 30.63 -8.68
CA VAL A 1058 -16.27 31.78 -9.54
C VAL A 1058 -15.41 31.26 -10.68
N VAL A 1059 -16.06 30.78 -11.74
CA VAL A 1059 -15.42 30.65 -13.04
C VAL A 1059 -15.02 32.08 -13.42
N VAL A 1060 -13.77 32.43 -13.13
CA VAL A 1060 -13.17 33.63 -13.70
C VAL A 1060 -13.05 33.34 -15.21
N PRO A 1061 -13.68 34.15 -16.07
CA PRO A 1061 -13.83 33.87 -17.50
C PRO A 1061 -12.51 33.82 -18.26
#